data_AF-A0A928SR11-F1
#
_entry.id   AF-A0A928SR11-F1
#
_cell.length_a   1.000
_cell.length_b   1.000
_cell.length_c   1.000
_cell.angle_alpha   90.00
_cell.angle_beta   90.00
_cell.angle_gamma   90.00
#
_symmetry.space_group_name_H-M   'P 1'
#
loop_
_entity.id
_entity.type
_entity.pdbx_description
1 polymer ?
#
loop_
_entity_poly.entity_id
_entity_poly.type
_entity_poly.pdbx_seq_one_letter_code
_entity_poly.pdbx_strand_id
1 'polypeptide(L)'
;MKFRNAREVALEALARGLMSPEEFWQLAQIAAEPNAPPEQVLETVLPKERVVALTREAVATLQAFPQVAAPIASERATVPGDEGDPPVSVELGTGPSRREISLLPGRFEGPRYSTVEPLGRGGMGKVVAALDREIGRIVALKTMQKPDPDRPMIRRFLQEARITAQLEHPNIVPVYDLGALDDGQPFYTMRVVKKQSLGDVLDRPQLREQWPMVRLLGAFVQVCRALAYAHARGVLHGDIKPDNILLGDFGEVYLADWGLAKLHRDSVVRQHLRGSQPPPAFGSPTGGTPGYLAPEVALGLWSEVDQRSDLFALGVILYEILTGKHPFGFAADAHKMVQAYEKGATPPRQLTASCPLLLEDLCLSLMARAPGERPKSADLVAERVEEFLEGAKERERRREEALRLCEQATEPVRRYQELEAERRQLGGVARAVAKEIAAWESVERKRAAWRIEDRIAEADREGALALAQAIELYTKALGYDSECQPAHQGLAELYWSRAISAEAERRPAAQIYYEALVLEHDTGHFGALLRAEARLSLSSDPPGAQVFAQRYTEQDRVLTAGAERFLGRTPLSDVRLDPGSYLIVLKAPGYRDVRYPVALGRGSRHDGRVTLYRDDEIGPGFIYVPGATVTLGGDPDAIDPIPRQDVFVGDFAIAEFPVTIREYCELLDELNESDLGLAQKRAPHDVRGSEGMAVRRGPTGAWEPLPDIIEGEARKLFPPEEGHLWRLPVSLVDWFDARAYCRWLSARTGAPIRLPSEVEWEKAARGADGRFFPWGDHFDATFCKMRDSRPFLQQPEPIGSFPKDVSPYGVRDLAGGMREWVGDLFGEKTAAELDAEPEPDPHTGRGESGFRMVRSGLWSGDASWTRAASRGGLYGLTRGMGLGFRVVKELPLHRTGSQPRV
;
A
#
# COMPACT_ATOMS: atom_id res chain seq x y z
N MET A 1 13.45 13.20 25.18
CA MET A 1 12.54 12.69 24.14
C MET A 1 11.20 12.36 24.80
N LYS A 2 10.15 13.15 24.51
CA LYS A 2 8.77 12.85 24.92
C LYS A 2 8.10 12.14 23.74
N PHE A 3 7.38 11.04 23.98
CA PHE A 3 6.66 10.30 22.95
C PHE A 3 5.73 11.22 22.14
N ARG A 4 5.78 11.12 20.81
CA ARG A 4 4.85 11.79 19.90
C ARG A 4 3.71 10.81 19.59
N ASN A 5 2.62 10.90 20.34
CA ASN A 5 1.31 10.25 20.07
C ASN A 5 1.23 8.70 20.25
N ALA A 6 0.16 8.25 20.90
CA ALA A 6 -0.19 6.84 21.15
C ALA A 6 -0.26 5.96 19.88
N ARG A 7 -0.58 6.58 18.73
CA ARG A 7 -0.69 5.89 17.44
C ARG A 7 0.64 5.33 16.94
N GLU A 8 1.75 6.03 17.16
CA GLU A 8 3.09 5.55 16.78
C GLU A 8 3.50 4.34 17.62
N VAL A 9 3.21 4.38 18.93
CA VAL A 9 3.49 3.25 19.86
C VAL A 9 2.65 2.02 19.50
N ALA A 10 1.38 2.21 19.12
CA ALA A 10 0.50 1.12 18.70
C ALA A 10 0.92 0.49 17.35
N LEU A 11 1.37 1.32 16.39
CA LEU A 11 1.89 0.84 15.10
C LEU A 11 3.15 0.01 15.25
N GLU A 12 4.07 0.45 16.10
CA GLU A 12 5.32 -0.28 16.34
C GLU A 12 5.09 -1.58 17.16
N ALA A 13 4.13 -1.56 18.08
CA ALA A 13 3.69 -2.77 18.80
C ALA A 13 3.05 -3.82 17.87
N LEU A 14 2.24 -3.37 16.90
CA LEU A 14 1.64 -4.24 15.89
C LEU A 14 2.69 -4.82 14.94
N ALA A 15 3.64 -3.99 14.46
CA ALA A 15 4.72 -4.43 13.57
C ALA A 15 5.63 -5.50 14.20
N ARG A 16 5.73 -5.51 15.53
CA ARG A 16 6.53 -6.48 16.30
C ARG A 16 5.71 -7.66 16.84
N GLY A 17 4.41 -7.74 16.53
CA GLY A 17 3.52 -8.81 16.99
C GLY A 17 3.19 -8.79 18.48
N LEU A 18 3.43 -7.65 19.16
CA LEU A 18 3.15 -7.45 20.59
C LEU A 18 1.71 -6.96 20.85
N MET A 19 1.02 -6.55 19.79
CA MET A 19 -0.37 -6.12 19.75
C MET A 19 -1.07 -6.82 18.58
N SER A 20 -2.29 -7.31 18.77
CA SER A 20 -3.06 -7.91 17.69
C SER A 20 -3.64 -6.84 16.75
N PRO A 21 -3.94 -7.18 15.48
CA PRO A 21 -4.64 -6.26 14.59
C PRO A 21 -5.99 -5.77 15.15
N GLU A 22 -6.69 -6.60 15.90
CA GLU A 22 -7.98 -6.26 16.55
C GLU A 22 -7.78 -5.26 17.71
N GLU A 23 -6.76 -5.45 18.55
CA GLU A 23 -6.38 -4.51 19.61
C GLU A 23 -5.97 -3.15 19.03
N PHE A 24 -5.25 -3.15 17.90
CA PHE A 24 -4.85 -1.94 17.19
C PHE A 24 -6.05 -1.15 16.66
N TRP A 25 -7.04 -1.81 16.05
CA TRP A 25 -8.23 -1.15 15.52
C TRP A 25 -9.17 -0.64 16.62
N GLN A 26 -9.27 -1.32 17.76
CA GLN A 26 -9.98 -0.78 18.93
C GLN A 26 -9.33 0.51 19.44
N LEU A 27 -7.99 0.56 19.47
CA LEU A 27 -7.24 1.77 19.84
C LEU A 27 -7.42 2.91 18.82
N ALA A 28 -7.45 2.60 17.53
CA ALA A 28 -7.65 3.57 16.45
C ALA A 28 -9.05 4.21 16.47
N GLN A 29 -10.05 3.52 17.03
CA GLN A 29 -11.40 4.05 17.21
C GLN A 29 -11.54 4.96 18.44
N ILE A 30 -10.70 4.76 19.47
CA ILE A 30 -10.74 5.51 20.73
C ILE A 30 -9.85 6.76 20.69
N ALA A 31 -8.76 6.75 19.90
CA ALA A 31 -7.77 7.83 19.82
C ALA A 31 -8.26 9.05 19.02
N ALA A 32 -9.26 9.76 19.56
CA ALA A 32 -9.74 11.06 19.06
C ALA A 32 -9.21 12.26 19.87
N GLU A 33 -8.48 12.04 20.97
CA GLU A 33 -7.97 13.12 21.82
C GLU A 33 -6.48 13.43 21.55
N PRO A 34 -6.12 14.62 21.03
CA PRO A 34 -4.76 14.91 20.55
C PRO A 34 -3.67 15.02 21.63
N ASN A 35 -4.00 14.97 22.93
CA ASN A 35 -3.08 15.35 24.01
C ASN A 35 -2.98 14.37 25.19
N ALA A 36 -3.60 13.17 25.12
CA ALA A 36 -3.48 12.17 26.17
C ALA A 36 -2.12 11.44 26.10
N PRO A 37 -1.43 11.18 27.24
CA PRO A 37 -0.19 10.42 27.25
C PRO A 37 -0.42 8.99 26.70
N PRO A 38 0.53 8.44 25.91
CA PRO A 38 0.37 7.14 25.25
C PRO A 38 -0.01 6.00 26.20
N GLU A 39 0.47 6.00 27.44
CA GLU A 39 0.12 4.97 28.42
C GLU A 39 -1.37 4.97 28.75
N GLN A 40 -1.96 6.17 28.88
CA GLN A 40 -3.38 6.32 29.22
C GLN A 40 -4.29 5.83 28.09
N VAL A 41 -3.91 6.07 26.84
CA VAL A 41 -4.68 5.61 25.67
C VAL A 41 -4.54 4.09 25.50
N LEU A 42 -3.34 3.54 25.69
CA LEU A 42 -3.11 2.10 25.59
C LEU A 42 -3.81 1.31 26.71
N GLU A 43 -3.91 1.86 27.93
CA GLU A 43 -4.63 1.26 29.06
C GLU A 43 -6.17 1.16 28.84
N THR A 44 -6.72 1.82 27.82
CA THR A 44 -8.16 1.67 27.47
C THR A 44 -8.49 0.36 26.74
N VAL A 45 -7.48 -0.27 26.12
CA VAL A 45 -7.64 -1.49 25.31
C VAL A 45 -6.80 -2.64 25.85
N LEU A 46 -5.68 -2.34 26.52
CA LEU A 46 -4.75 -3.33 27.03
C LEU A 46 -4.66 -3.33 28.56
N PRO A 47 -4.44 -4.50 29.20
CA PRO A 47 -4.15 -4.56 30.63
C PRO A 47 -2.90 -3.77 31.00
N LYS A 48 -2.90 -3.16 32.18
CA LYS A 48 -1.86 -2.25 32.66
C LYS A 48 -0.46 -2.86 32.61
N GLU A 49 -0.35 -4.16 32.89
CA GLU A 49 0.90 -4.92 32.86
C GLU A 49 1.50 -5.02 31.44
N ARG A 50 0.66 -5.15 30.40
CA ARG A 50 1.09 -5.17 28.98
C ARG A 50 1.50 -3.78 28.50
N VAL A 51 0.82 -2.73 28.94
CA VAL A 51 1.18 -1.34 28.60
C VAL A 51 2.56 -0.97 29.15
N VAL A 52 2.87 -1.39 30.38
CA VAL A 52 4.19 -1.20 30.99
C VAL A 52 5.28 -1.97 30.24
N ALA A 53 5.01 -3.20 29.78
CA ALA A 53 5.97 -3.97 28.99
C ALA A 53 6.26 -3.32 27.63
N LEU A 54 5.22 -2.91 26.90
CA LEU A 54 5.31 -2.24 25.60
C LEU A 54 6.08 -0.91 25.67
N THR A 55 5.83 -0.11 26.70
CA THR A 55 6.55 1.15 26.89
C THR A 55 8.00 0.95 27.31
N ARG A 56 8.31 -0.03 28.17
CA ARG A 56 9.70 -0.34 28.56
C ARG A 56 10.56 -0.83 27.39
N GLU A 57 10.03 -1.72 26.55
CA GLU A 57 10.76 -2.23 25.37
C GLU A 57 10.93 -1.16 24.28
N ALA A 58 9.94 -0.27 24.10
CA ALA A 58 10.05 0.87 23.19
C ALA A 58 11.15 1.86 23.64
N VAL A 59 11.24 2.15 24.95
CA VAL A 59 12.30 3.02 25.52
C VAL A 59 13.69 2.38 25.38
N ALA A 60 13.82 1.08 25.64
CA ALA A 60 15.09 0.37 25.50
C ALA A 60 15.62 0.36 24.06
N THR A 61 14.71 0.30 23.07
CA THR A 61 15.08 0.29 21.64
C THR A 61 15.49 1.68 21.14
N LEU A 62 14.87 2.76 21.65
CA LEU A 62 15.23 4.13 21.30
C LEU A 62 16.57 4.58 21.90
N GLN A 63 17.01 3.98 23.01
CA GLN A 63 18.32 4.21 23.61
C GLN A 63 19.48 3.47 22.89
N ALA A 64 19.17 2.54 21.99
CA ALA A 64 20.16 1.75 21.25
C ALA A 64 20.63 2.40 19.93
N PHE A 65 20.08 3.57 19.55
CA PHE A 65 20.57 4.35 18.42
C PHE A 65 21.70 5.33 18.86
N PRO A 66 22.81 5.45 18.11
CA PRO A 66 23.90 6.33 18.47
C PRO A 66 23.43 7.79 18.41
N GLN A 67 23.60 8.51 19.53
CA GLN A 67 23.25 9.92 19.60
C GLN A 67 24.12 10.76 18.66
N VAL A 68 23.49 11.37 17.67
CA VAL A 68 24.08 12.45 16.87
C VAL A 68 24.21 13.69 17.76
N ALA A 69 25.44 14.19 17.89
CA ALA A 69 25.77 15.36 18.70
C ALA A 69 25.04 16.62 18.20
N ALA A 70 24.59 17.42 19.17
CA ALA A 70 23.83 18.65 19.02
C ALA A 70 24.66 19.81 18.39
N PRO A 71 23.99 20.85 17.84
CA PRO A 71 24.63 21.91 17.07
C PRO A 71 25.28 22.96 17.97
N ILE A 72 26.47 23.44 17.58
CA ILE A 72 27.14 24.56 18.24
C ILE A 72 26.61 25.88 17.65
N ALA A 73 26.21 26.76 18.56
CA ALA A 73 25.66 28.08 18.31
C ALA A 73 26.68 29.07 17.72
N SER A 74 26.15 30.05 17.00
CA SER A 74 26.85 31.21 16.46
C SER A 74 27.33 32.19 17.54
N GLU A 75 28.56 32.69 17.41
CA GLU A 75 28.96 33.99 17.95
C GLU A 75 29.73 34.79 16.89
N ARG A 76 29.45 36.09 16.85
CA ARG A 76 29.91 37.06 15.86
C ARG A 76 31.28 37.65 16.22
N ALA A 77 32.06 37.87 15.15
CA ALA A 77 32.95 39.00 14.86
C ALA A 77 34.26 39.19 15.65
N THR A 78 35.39 39.14 14.93
CA THR A 78 36.28 40.30 14.66
C THR A 78 37.33 39.92 13.60
N VAL A 79 37.66 40.86 12.71
CA VAL A 79 38.73 40.81 11.67
C VAL A 79 39.52 42.11 11.91
N PRO A 80 40.89 42.16 11.90
CA PRO A 80 41.64 42.06 10.63
C PRO A 80 43.12 41.59 10.67
N GLY A 81 43.62 41.18 9.49
CA GLY A 81 44.94 41.62 9.00
C GLY A 81 46.03 40.56 8.81
N ASP A 82 46.57 40.57 7.58
CA ASP A 82 47.91 40.19 7.11
C ASP A 82 48.37 38.74 6.86
N GLU A 83 48.55 38.50 5.54
CA GLU A 83 49.76 38.06 4.83
C GLU A 83 50.53 36.80 5.28
N GLY A 84 50.74 35.89 4.31
CA GLY A 84 52.01 35.15 4.18
C GLY A 84 51.94 33.61 4.07
N ASP A 85 51.84 33.11 2.83
CA ASP A 85 52.62 31.98 2.26
C ASP A 85 52.54 30.53 2.86
N PRO A 86 53.03 29.49 2.15
CA PRO A 86 52.33 28.22 1.89
C PRO A 86 52.52 27.10 2.96
N PRO A 87 51.75 25.99 2.87
CA PRO A 87 51.80 24.92 3.86
C PRO A 87 53.11 24.11 3.83
N VAL A 88 53.71 24.13 5.01
CA VAL A 88 54.64 23.22 5.67
C VAL A 88 54.57 21.75 5.22
N SER A 89 55.75 21.23 4.94
CA SER A 89 56.16 19.83 4.80
C SER A 89 55.62 18.90 5.88
N VAL A 90 54.92 17.84 5.47
CA VAL A 90 54.58 16.70 6.34
C VAL A 90 55.79 15.75 6.38
N GLU A 91 56.27 15.49 7.59
CA GLU A 91 57.38 14.60 7.90
C GLU A 91 57.13 13.17 7.38
N LEU A 92 58.07 12.68 6.57
CA LEU A 92 58.22 11.27 6.27
C LEU A 92 58.62 10.53 7.55
N GLY A 93 57.73 9.68 8.05
CA GLY A 93 57.98 8.79 9.17
C GLY A 93 59.31 8.05 9.02
N THR A 94 60.12 8.16 10.06
CA THR A 94 61.42 7.48 10.18
C THR A 94 61.21 5.97 10.15
N GLY A 95 61.85 5.32 9.18
CA GLY A 95 61.94 3.86 9.13
C GLY A 95 62.66 3.28 10.36
N PRO A 96 62.52 1.97 10.60
CA PRO A 96 63.06 1.34 11.81
C PRO A 96 64.59 1.49 11.89
N SER A 97 65.07 1.72 13.11
CA SER A 97 66.48 2.00 13.40
C SER A 97 67.41 0.80 13.14
N ARG A 98 68.65 1.10 12.76
CA ARG A 98 69.71 0.20 12.26
C ARG A 98 70.19 -0.89 13.24
N ARG A 99 69.59 -1.06 14.42
CA ARG A 99 70.12 -1.90 15.51
C ARG A 99 69.29 -3.13 15.91
N GLU A 100 68.13 -3.39 15.30
CA GLU A 100 67.31 -4.60 15.62
C GLU A 100 67.37 -5.71 14.54
N ILE A 101 68.36 -5.66 13.65
CA ILE A 101 68.43 -6.51 12.46
C ILE A 101 69.25 -7.80 12.68
N SER A 102 70.00 -7.92 13.77
CA SER A 102 70.88 -9.07 14.00
C SER A 102 70.24 -10.08 14.94
N LEU A 103 70.06 -11.32 14.45
CA LEU A 103 69.78 -12.60 15.14
C LEU A 103 68.54 -13.35 14.62
N LEU A 104 68.55 -13.76 13.34
CA LEU A 104 67.74 -14.88 12.84
C LEU A 104 68.56 -15.73 11.84
N PRO A 105 68.46 -17.07 11.85
CA PRO A 105 69.24 -17.94 10.96
C PRO A 105 68.84 -17.75 9.48
N GLY A 106 69.81 -17.51 8.61
CA GLY A 106 69.63 -17.49 7.15
C GLY A 106 69.53 -16.11 6.48
N ARG A 107 70.04 -15.05 7.12
CA ARG A 107 70.27 -13.73 6.48
C ARG A 107 71.56 -13.75 5.64
N PHE A 108 71.47 -13.29 4.40
CA PHE A 108 72.61 -12.96 3.54
C PHE A 108 72.87 -11.45 3.64
N GLU A 109 74.08 -11.07 4.04
CA GLU A 109 74.56 -9.68 4.05
C GLU A 109 75.63 -9.49 2.97
N GLY A 110 75.19 -9.23 1.73
CA GLY A 110 76.09 -8.89 0.65
C GLY A 110 76.41 -7.39 0.61
N PRO A 111 77.43 -6.98 -0.17
CA PRO A 111 77.80 -5.57 -0.33
C PRO A 111 76.67 -4.73 -0.94
N ARG A 112 75.94 -5.26 -1.93
CA ARG A 112 74.83 -4.56 -2.61
C ARG A 112 73.44 -4.93 -2.08
N TYR A 113 73.19 -6.20 -1.78
CA TYR A 113 71.89 -6.69 -1.30
C TYR A 113 71.98 -7.28 0.10
N SER A 114 71.15 -6.80 1.03
CA SER A 114 71.03 -7.39 2.37
C SER A 114 69.62 -7.88 2.66
N THR A 115 69.48 -9.16 2.97
CA THR A 115 68.17 -9.79 3.20
C THR A 115 67.53 -9.29 4.49
N VAL A 116 66.23 -9.03 4.42
CA VAL A 116 65.40 -8.50 5.49
C VAL A 116 64.57 -9.62 6.10
N GLU A 117 63.66 -10.20 5.31
CA GLU A 117 62.70 -11.22 5.74
C GLU A 117 62.42 -12.21 4.60
N PRO A 118 62.09 -13.48 4.89
CA PRO A 118 61.62 -14.41 3.87
C PRO A 118 60.23 -14.02 3.36
N LEU A 119 60.05 -13.94 2.03
CA LEU A 119 58.75 -13.68 1.41
C LEU A 119 58.06 -14.97 0.96
N GLY A 120 58.82 -16.02 0.64
CA GLY A 120 58.28 -17.33 0.26
C GLY A 120 59.34 -18.35 -0.14
N ARG A 121 58.90 -19.60 -0.33
CA ARG A 121 59.69 -20.70 -0.92
C ARG A 121 58.91 -21.26 -2.12
N GLY A 122 59.51 -21.22 -3.31
CA GLY A 122 58.93 -21.78 -4.54
C GLY A 122 59.66 -23.04 -5.01
N GLY A 123 59.17 -23.68 -6.08
CA GLY A 123 59.69 -24.96 -6.60
C GLY A 123 61.13 -24.95 -7.11
N MET A 124 61.69 -23.78 -7.44
CA MET A 124 63.08 -23.61 -7.93
C MET A 124 63.96 -22.73 -7.02
N GLY A 125 63.45 -22.19 -5.90
CA GLY A 125 64.25 -21.25 -5.10
C GLY A 125 63.58 -20.61 -3.89
N LYS A 126 64.39 -19.87 -3.12
CA LYS A 126 63.97 -19.06 -1.97
C LYS A 126 63.74 -17.61 -2.44
N VAL A 127 62.61 -17.00 -2.09
CA VAL A 127 62.36 -15.57 -2.32
C VAL A 127 62.45 -14.85 -0.98
N VAL A 128 63.29 -13.83 -0.90
CA VAL A 128 63.50 -13.02 0.31
C VAL A 128 63.35 -11.55 -0.04
N ALA A 129 62.78 -10.76 0.86
CA ALA A 129 62.88 -9.31 0.77
C ALA A 129 64.33 -8.92 1.06
N ALA A 130 64.92 -8.08 0.23
CA ALA A 130 66.28 -7.58 0.40
C ALA A 130 66.31 -6.06 0.22
N LEU A 131 67.11 -5.37 1.03
CA LEU A 131 67.43 -3.97 0.82
C LEU A 131 68.53 -3.89 -0.25
N ASP A 132 68.20 -3.28 -1.38
CA ASP A 132 69.17 -2.75 -2.34
C ASP A 132 69.82 -1.52 -1.71
N ARG A 133 71.10 -1.66 -1.31
CA ARG A 133 71.83 -0.64 -0.55
C ARG A 133 72.32 0.52 -1.41
N GLU A 134 72.42 0.31 -2.73
CA GLU A 134 72.85 1.37 -3.67
C GLU A 134 71.68 2.26 -4.05
N ILE A 135 70.53 1.66 -4.35
CA ILE A 135 69.32 2.39 -4.75
C ILE A 135 68.49 2.81 -3.52
N GLY A 136 68.66 2.13 -2.38
CA GLY A 136 67.94 2.43 -1.14
C GLY A 136 66.50 1.93 -1.11
N ARG A 137 66.20 0.81 -1.79
CA ARG A 137 64.83 0.26 -1.91
C ARG A 137 64.74 -1.21 -1.49
N ILE A 138 63.57 -1.65 -1.06
CA ILE A 138 63.30 -3.06 -0.82
C ILE A 138 62.92 -3.75 -2.13
N VAL A 139 63.62 -4.84 -2.47
CA VAL A 139 63.38 -5.69 -3.64
C VAL A 139 63.10 -7.13 -3.21
N ALA A 140 62.38 -7.89 -4.03
CA ALA A 140 62.26 -9.33 -3.86
C ALA A 140 63.45 -9.98 -4.57
N LEU A 141 64.31 -10.66 -3.81
CA LEU A 141 65.49 -11.34 -4.29
C LEU A 141 65.22 -12.85 -4.32
N LYS A 142 65.22 -13.46 -5.51
CA LYS A 142 65.05 -14.91 -5.69
C LYS A 142 66.42 -15.56 -5.87
N THR A 143 66.69 -16.63 -5.13
CA THR A 143 67.92 -17.43 -5.20
C THR A 143 67.61 -18.93 -5.26
N MET A 144 68.48 -19.75 -5.84
CA MET A 144 68.28 -21.20 -5.93
C MET A 144 68.85 -21.97 -4.73
N GLN A 145 68.03 -22.70 -3.97
CA GLN A 145 68.47 -23.34 -2.70
C GLN A 145 69.60 -24.40 -2.81
N LYS A 146 69.80 -25.03 -3.97
CA LYS A 146 70.90 -25.99 -4.22
C LYS A 146 71.29 -25.94 -5.71
N PRO A 147 72.43 -25.36 -6.11
CA PRO A 147 72.90 -25.46 -7.48
C PRO A 147 73.34 -26.91 -7.74
N ASP A 148 72.54 -27.67 -8.48
CA ASP A 148 72.98 -28.94 -9.06
C ASP A 148 74.01 -28.64 -10.16
N PRO A 149 75.19 -29.30 -10.21
CA PRO A 149 76.15 -29.14 -11.30
C PRO A 149 75.57 -29.47 -12.69
N ASP A 150 74.45 -30.20 -12.77
CA ASP A 150 73.71 -30.34 -14.01
C ASP A 150 73.02 -29.02 -14.40
N ARG A 151 73.48 -28.46 -15.53
CA ARG A 151 73.08 -27.16 -16.09
C ARG A 151 71.57 -26.90 -16.35
N PRO A 152 70.61 -27.86 -16.42
CA PRO A 152 69.21 -27.55 -16.80
C PRO A 152 68.43 -26.63 -15.86
N MET A 153 68.61 -26.74 -14.54
CA MET A 153 67.80 -25.99 -13.57
C MET A 153 68.24 -24.52 -13.45
N ILE A 154 69.56 -24.29 -13.47
CA ILE A 154 70.16 -22.95 -13.61
C ILE A 154 69.69 -22.28 -14.91
N ARG A 155 69.61 -23.02 -16.02
CA ARG A 155 69.13 -22.49 -17.31
C ARG A 155 67.69 -22.00 -17.22
N ARG A 156 66.78 -22.79 -16.62
CA ARG A 156 65.37 -22.39 -16.42
C ARG A 156 65.26 -21.14 -15.54
N PHE A 157 66.02 -21.08 -14.45
CA PHE A 157 66.05 -19.93 -13.55
C PHE A 157 66.50 -18.63 -14.24
N LEU A 158 67.60 -18.68 -15.00
CA LEU A 158 68.09 -17.51 -15.75
C LEU A 158 67.14 -17.15 -16.90
N GLN A 159 66.49 -18.14 -17.51
CA GLN A 159 65.55 -17.93 -18.60
C GLN A 159 64.25 -17.26 -18.10
N GLU A 160 63.73 -17.65 -16.93
CA GLU A 160 62.60 -16.99 -16.27
C GLU A 160 62.86 -15.48 -16.12
N ALA A 161 64.01 -15.14 -15.50
CA ALA A 161 64.40 -13.76 -15.26
C ALA A 161 64.54 -12.97 -16.57
N ARG A 162 65.16 -13.57 -17.59
CA ARG A 162 65.39 -12.92 -18.89
C ARG A 162 64.10 -12.75 -19.70
N ILE A 163 63.19 -13.73 -19.70
CA ILE A 163 61.90 -13.60 -20.39
C ILE A 163 61.07 -12.52 -19.69
N THR A 164 60.97 -12.56 -18.36
CA THR A 164 60.21 -11.58 -17.58
C THR A 164 60.77 -10.16 -17.75
N ALA A 165 62.10 -10.00 -17.79
CA ALA A 165 62.76 -8.71 -18.02
C ALA A 165 62.48 -8.09 -19.41
N GLN A 166 61.99 -8.87 -20.38
CA GLN A 166 61.60 -8.39 -21.71
C GLN A 166 60.11 -8.05 -21.79
N LEU A 167 59.36 -8.25 -20.70
CA LEU A 167 57.93 -8.01 -20.62
C LEU A 167 57.62 -6.80 -19.73
N GLU A 168 57.70 -5.61 -20.31
CA GLU A 168 57.39 -4.36 -19.64
C GLU A 168 55.89 -4.06 -19.73
N HIS A 169 55.13 -4.45 -18.71
CA HIS A 169 53.69 -4.22 -18.61
C HIS A 169 53.30 -3.92 -17.15
N PRO A 170 52.36 -3.01 -16.87
CA PRO A 170 51.96 -2.66 -15.49
C PRO A 170 51.47 -3.86 -14.66
N ASN A 171 50.94 -4.89 -15.32
CA ASN A 171 50.44 -6.12 -14.67
C ASN A 171 51.37 -7.34 -14.80
N ILE A 172 52.65 -7.15 -15.13
CA ILE A 172 53.68 -8.20 -15.09
C ILE A 172 54.73 -7.76 -14.08
N VAL A 173 55.16 -8.67 -13.18
CA VAL A 173 56.16 -8.30 -12.17
C VAL A 173 57.47 -7.88 -12.84
N PRO A 174 57.95 -6.64 -12.67
CA PRO A 174 59.18 -6.20 -13.32
C PRO A 174 60.40 -6.82 -12.63
N VAL A 175 61.35 -7.30 -13.44
CA VAL A 175 62.68 -7.73 -13.02
C VAL A 175 63.62 -6.55 -13.09
N TYR A 176 64.35 -6.28 -12.02
CA TYR A 176 65.23 -5.12 -11.90
C TYR A 176 66.70 -5.44 -12.13
N ASP A 177 67.17 -6.61 -11.71
CA ASP A 177 68.58 -6.99 -11.83
C ASP A 177 68.74 -8.52 -11.91
N LEU A 178 69.82 -8.98 -12.54
CA LEU A 178 70.20 -10.38 -12.67
C LEU A 178 71.72 -10.48 -12.46
N GLY A 179 72.15 -11.30 -11.49
CA GLY A 179 73.56 -11.43 -11.15
C GLY A 179 73.90 -12.77 -10.50
N ALA A 180 75.09 -12.82 -9.90
CA ALA A 180 75.53 -13.91 -9.04
C ALA A 180 75.94 -13.33 -7.68
N LEU A 181 75.57 -14.01 -6.60
CA LEU A 181 76.02 -13.68 -5.25
C LEU A 181 77.51 -14.03 -5.10
N ASP A 182 78.13 -13.59 -4.01
CA ASP A 182 79.57 -13.80 -3.75
C ASP A 182 79.96 -15.29 -3.66
N ASP A 183 79.00 -16.17 -3.37
CA ASP A 183 79.16 -17.63 -3.35
C ASP A 183 78.94 -18.29 -4.74
N GLY A 184 78.73 -17.49 -5.79
CA GLY A 184 78.49 -17.94 -7.17
C GLY A 184 77.04 -18.33 -7.47
N GLN A 185 76.12 -18.22 -6.51
CA GLN A 185 74.71 -18.55 -6.71
C GLN A 185 74.02 -17.49 -7.59
N PRO A 186 73.36 -17.85 -8.70
CA PRO A 186 72.63 -16.88 -9.51
C PRO A 186 71.42 -16.35 -8.74
N PHE A 187 71.18 -15.06 -8.87
CA PHE A 187 70.01 -14.37 -8.30
C PHE A 187 69.42 -13.42 -9.32
N TYR A 188 68.15 -13.09 -9.15
CA TYR A 188 67.56 -11.90 -9.76
C TYR A 188 66.67 -11.18 -8.77
N THR A 189 66.51 -9.87 -8.97
CA THR A 189 65.68 -9.02 -8.14
C THR A 189 64.46 -8.54 -8.91
N MET A 190 63.34 -8.40 -8.21
CA MET A 190 62.06 -7.97 -8.78
C MET A 190 61.28 -7.11 -7.78
N ARG A 191 60.15 -6.55 -8.23
CA ARG A 191 59.26 -5.79 -7.33
C ARG A 191 58.76 -6.67 -6.17
N VAL A 192 58.78 -6.12 -4.95
CA VAL A 192 58.05 -6.72 -3.82
C VAL A 192 56.58 -6.39 -3.95
N VAL A 193 55.71 -7.41 -3.95
CA VAL A 193 54.26 -7.25 -3.86
C VAL A 193 53.85 -7.75 -2.47
N LYS A 194 53.44 -6.84 -1.59
CA LYS A 194 53.03 -7.16 -0.21
C LYS A 194 51.51 -7.32 -0.20
N LYS A 195 51.02 -8.57 -0.12
CA LYS A 195 49.70 -8.96 0.42
C LYS A 195 49.57 -10.48 0.35
N GLN A 196 49.09 -11.00 -0.77
CA GLN A 196 48.59 -12.36 -0.96
C GLN A 196 48.45 -12.69 -2.45
N SER A 197 48.45 -13.98 -2.78
CA SER A 197 48.08 -14.45 -4.12
C SER A 197 46.56 -14.47 -4.29
N LEU A 198 46.06 -14.56 -5.54
CA LEU A 198 44.65 -14.81 -5.79
C LEU A 198 44.22 -16.16 -5.17
N GLY A 199 45.12 -17.15 -5.13
CA GLY A 199 44.86 -18.44 -4.47
C GLY A 199 44.54 -18.26 -2.98
N ASP A 200 45.36 -17.50 -2.27
CA ASP A 200 45.11 -17.17 -0.85
C ASP A 200 43.76 -16.48 -0.63
N VAL A 201 43.35 -15.61 -1.55
CA VAL A 201 42.06 -14.89 -1.49
C VAL A 201 40.88 -15.82 -1.76
N LEU A 202 41.01 -16.74 -2.72
CA LEU A 202 39.95 -17.67 -3.09
C LEU A 202 39.73 -18.75 -2.00
N ASP A 203 40.81 -19.19 -1.35
CA ASP A 203 40.80 -20.26 -0.33
C ASP A 203 40.37 -19.78 1.06
N ARG A 204 40.60 -18.50 1.40
CA ARG A 204 40.38 -17.98 2.76
C ARG A 204 39.16 -17.06 2.81
N PRO A 205 38.06 -17.46 3.48
CA PRO A 205 36.81 -16.69 3.52
C PRO A 205 36.99 -15.22 3.99
N GLN A 206 37.83 -14.99 5.00
CA GLN A 206 38.07 -13.66 5.59
C GLN A 206 38.70 -12.68 4.60
N LEU A 207 39.43 -13.21 3.60
CA LEU A 207 40.10 -12.41 2.59
C LEU A 207 39.20 -12.24 1.36
N ARG A 208 38.39 -13.25 1.05
CA ARG A 208 37.33 -13.16 0.05
C ARG A 208 36.32 -12.04 0.35
N GLU A 209 35.98 -11.82 1.61
CA GLU A 209 35.12 -10.69 2.03
C GLU A 209 35.70 -9.31 1.66
N GLN A 210 37.04 -9.18 1.60
CA GLN A 210 37.73 -7.94 1.22
C GLN A 210 37.86 -7.75 -0.31
N TRP A 211 37.49 -8.79 -1.08
CA TRP A 211 37.55 -8.85 -2.52
C TRP A 211 36.17 -9.19 -3.11
N PRO A 212 35.24 -8.21 -3.13
CA PRO A 212 33.93 -8.41 -3.75
C PRO A 212 34.08 -8.78 -5.24
N MET A 213 33.07 -9.44 -5.80
CA MET A 213 33.09 -9.99 -7.16
C MET A 213 33.60 -9.00 -8.22
N VAL A 214 33.15 -7.74 -8.17
CA VAL A 214 33.59 -6.67 -9.09
C VAL A 214 35.10 -6.45 -9.04
N ARG A 215 35.71 -6.50 -7.85
CA ARG A 215 37.16 -6.34 -7.67
C ARG A 215 37.93 -7.56 -8.18
N LEU A 216 37.42 -8.77 -7.96
CA LEU A 216 38.00 -10.01 -8.50
C LEU A 216 37.95 -10.03 -10.03
N LEU A 217 36.82 -9.65 -10.63
CA LEU A 217 36.69 -9.52 -12.08
C LEU A 217 37.60 -8.43 -12.64
N GLY A 218 37.74 -7.29 -11.94
CA GLY A 218 38.71 -6.26 -12.32
C GLY A 218 40.16 -6.73 -12.26
N ALA A 219 40.51 -7.60 -11.30
CA ALA A 219 41.82 -8.23 -11.26
C ALA A 219 42.00 -9.27 -12.38
N PHE A 220 40.96 -10.05 -12.67
CA PHE A 220 40.94 -10.99 -13.79
C PHE A 220 41.17 -10.29 -15.13
N VAL A 221 40.52 -9.15 -15.36
CA VAL A 221 40.73 -8.29 -16.54
C VAL A 221 42.20 -7.86 -16.66
N GLN A 222 42.82 -7.39 -15.57
CA GLN A 222 44.23 -7.01 -15.55
C GLN A 222 45.18 -8.17 -15.93
N VAL A 223 44.88 -9.40 -15.46
CA VAL A 223 45.62 -10.61 -15.85
C VAL A 223 45.42 -10.94 -17.33
N CYS A 224 44.19 -10.81 -17.85
CA CYS A 224 43.91 -11.00 -19.27
C CYS A 224 44.72 -10.02 -20.14
N ARG A 225 44.80 -8.74 -19.75
CA ARG A 225 45.62 -7.73 -20.46
C ARG A 225 47.12 -8.05 -20.39
N ALA A 226 47.63 -8.51 -19.25
CA ALA A 226 49.01 -8.98 -19.11
C ALA A 226 49.33 -10.15 -20.06
N LEU A 227 48.43 -11.13 -20.14
CA LEU A 227 48.58 -12.28 -21.04
C LEU A 227 48.49 -11.87 -22.51
N ALA A 228 47.54 -11.00 -22.87
CA ALA A 228 47.41 -10.48 -24.22
C ALA A 228 48.71 -9.79 -24.68
N TYR A 229 49.31 -8.98 -23.81
CA TYR A 229 50.59 -8.32 -24.07
C TYR A 229 51.74 -9.31 -24.31
N ALA A 230 51.83 -10.37 -23.50
CA ALA A 230 52.84 -11.42 -23.64
C ALA A 230 52.63 -12.27 -24.91
N HIS A 231 51.39 -12.66 -25.19
CA HIS A 231 51.00 -13.41 -26.39
C HIS A 231 51.33 -12.63 -27.67
N ALA A 232 51.07 -11.32 -27.70
CA ALA A 232 51.43 -10.45 -28.82
C ALA A 232 52.95 -10.38 -29.09
N ARG A 233 53.78 -10.68 -28.07
CA ARG A 233 55.24 -10.79 -28.18
C ARG A 233 55.73 -12.22 -28.45
N GLY A 234 54.81 -13.16 -28.67
CA GLY A 234 55.10 -14.56 -28.93
C GLY A 234 55.60 -15.31 -27.69
N VAL A 235 55.18 -14.89 -26.49
CA VAL A 235 55.49 -15.56 -25.22
C VAL A 235 54.23 -16.25 -24.69
N LEU A 236 54.29 -17.57 -24.50
CA LEU A 236 53.28 -18.34 -23.78
C LEU A 236 53.69 -18.46 -22.32
N HIS A 237 52.79 -18.27 -21.35
CA HIS A 237 53.13 -18.37 -19.93
C HIS A 237 53.28 -19.83 -19.48
N GLY A 238 52.30 -20.69 -19.79
CA GLY A 238 52.37 -22.13 -19.58
C GLY A 238 52.15 -22.64 -18.15
N ASP A 239 51.89 -21.77 -17.18
CA ASP A 239 51.55 -22.13 -15.78
C ASP A 239 50.65 -21.07 -15.13
N ILE A 240 49.57 -20.70 -15.81
CA ILE A 240 48.59 -19.75 -15.27
C ILE A 240 47.78 -20.43 -14.17
N LYS A 241 47.79 -19.84 -12.97
CA LYS A 241 47.05 -20.29 -11.78
C LYS A 241 46.89 -19.14 -10.76
N PRO A 242 45.95 -19.24 -9.81
CA PRO A 242 45.74 -18.23 -8.79
C PRO A 242 46.99 -17.86 -7.97
N ASP A 243 47.87 -18.83 -7.65
CA ASP A 243 49.10 -18.57 -6.88
C ASP A 243 50.09 -17.63 -7.60
N ASN A 244 50.05 -17.60 -8.93
CA ASN A 244 50.93 -16.78 -9.76
C ASN A 244 50.36 -15.38 -10.02
N ILE A 245 49.18 -15.08 -9.49
CA ILE A 245 48.54 -13.76 -9.57
C ILE A 245 48.67 -13.09 -8.21
N LEU A 246 49.56 -12.10 -8.13
CA LEU A 246 49.85 -11.36 -6.91
C LEU A 246 48.98 -10.12 -6.81
N LEU A 247 48.35 -9.92 -5.65
CA LEU A 247 47.44 -8.81 -5.40
C LEU A 247 48.08 -7.82 -4.41
N GLY A 248 48.16 -6.55 -4.78
CA GLY A 248 48.75 -5.46 -3.99
C GLY A 248 47.77 -4.76 -3.04
N ASP A 249 48.32 -3.92 -2.15
CA ASP A 249 47.55 -3.19 -1.13
C ASP A 249 46.59 -2.15 -1.73
N PHE A 250 46.95 -1.54 -2.86
CA PHE A 250 46.20 -0.46 -3.50
C PHE A 250 45.47 -0.92 -4.77
N GLY A 251 45.26 -2.23 -4.92
CA GLY A 251 44.56 -2.81 -6.06
C GLY A 251 45.46 -3.12 -7.26
N GLU A 252 46.78 -3.08 -7.08
CA GLU A 252 47.71 -3.55 -8.11
C GLU A 252 47.58 -5.06 -8.31
N VAL A 253 47.70 -5.50 -9.56
CA VAL A 253 47.64 -6.93 -9.91
C VAL A 253 48.84 -7.26 -10.77
N TYR A 254 49.63 -8.25 -10.36
CA TYR A 254 50.82 -8.67 -11.08
C TYR A 254 50.79 -10.16 -11.39
N LEU A 255 51.03 -10.50 -12.65
CA LEU A 255 51.28 -11.86 -13.10
C LEU A 255 52.78 -12.19 -12.94
N ALA A 256 53.07 -13.28 -12.24
CA ALA A 256 54.41 -13.71 -11.85
C ALA A 256 54.72 -15.15 -12.29
N ASP A 257 55.98 -15.56 -12.14
CA ASP A 257 56.49 -16.93 -12.37
C ASP A 257 56.41 -17.43 -13.83
N TRP A 258 57.27 -16.83 -14.68
CA TRP A 258 57.42 -17.20 -16.10
C TRP A 258 58.38 -18.40 -16.30
N GLY A 259 58.59 -19.23 -15.27
CA GLY A 259 59.59 -20.31 -15.28
C GLY A 259 59.32 -21.44 -16.29
N LEU A 260 58.08 -21.54 -16.77
CA LEU A 260 57.63 -22.50 -17.78
C LEU A 260 57.30 -21.84 -19.13
N ALA A 261 57.66 -20.56 -19.29
CA ALA A 261 57.32 -19.79 -20.47
C ALA A 261 57.97 -20.35 -21.75
N LYS A 262 57.21 -20.35 -22.84
CA LYS A 262 57.66 -20.79 -24.18
C LYS A 262 57.70 -19.64 -25.15
N LEU A 263 58.62 -19.71 -26.10
CA LEU A 263 58.77 -18.68 -27.14
C LEU A 263 58.37 -19.22 -28.51
N HIS A 264 57.55 -18.45 -29.23
CA HIS A 264 57.29 -18.69 -30.64
C HIS A 264 58.60 -18.60 -31.45
N ARG A 265 58.67 -19.28 -32.61
CA ARG A 265 59.89 -19.28 -33.44
C ARG A 265 60.28 -17.87 -33.89
N ASP A 266 59.28 -17.04 -34.16
CA ASP A 266 59.45 -15.67 -34.65
C ASP A 266 59.30 -14.62 -33.53
N SER A 267 59.38 -15.01 -32.26
CA SER A 267 59.13 -14.07 -31.15
C SER A 267 60.20 -12.99 -31.06
N VAL A 268 59.77 -11.74 -30.81
CA VAL A 268 60.68 -10.58 -30.65
C VAL A 268 61.59 -10.78 -29.44
N VAL A 269 61.08 -11.40 -28.38
CA VAL A 269 61.86 -11.76 -27.18
C VAL A 269 63.01 -12.71 -27.53
N ARG A 270 62.76 -13.70 -28.40
CA ARG A 270 63.80 -14.66 -28.82
C ARG A 270 64.95 -13.99 -29.57
N GLN A 271 64.68 -12.91 -30.32
CA GLN A 271 65.70 -12.15 -31.05
C GLN A 271 66.62 -11.36 -30.11
N HIS A 272 66.14 -10.96 -28.93
CA HIS A 272 66.88 -10.19 -27.92
C HIS A 272 67.74 -11.09 -27.00
N LEU A 273 67.50 -12.41 -26.95
CA LEU A 273 68.22 -13.36 -26.09
C LEU A 273 69.55 -13.90 -26.68
N ARG A 274 70.19 -13.18 -27.63
CA ARG A 274 71.39 -13.65 -28.37
C ARG A 274 72.52 -14.11 -27.44
N GLY A 275 73.09 -15.30 -27.73
CA GLY A 275 74.21 -15.89 -26.96
C GLY A 275 73.81 -16.93 -25.90
N SER A 276 72.52 -17.25 -25.76
CA SER A 276 71.98 -18.25 -24.83
C SER A 276 71.47 -19.49 -25.57
N GLN A 277 71.42 -20.68 -24.94
CA GLN A 277 70.68 -21.81 -25.53
C GLN A 277 69.20 -21.42 -25.76
N PRO A 278 68.58 -21.83 -26.88
CA PRO A 278 67.23 -21.40 -27.22
C PRO A 278 66.21 -21.91 -26.19
N PRO A 279 65.29 -21.04 -25.74
CA PRO A 279 64.10 -21.42 -24.97
C PRO A 279 63.32 -22.58 -25.60
N PRO A 280 62.55 -23.35 -24.81
CA PRO A 280 61.60 -24.31 -25.35
C PRO A 280 60.67 -23.62 -26.33
N ALA A 281 60.58 -24.17 -27.54
CA ALA A 281 59.65 -23.68 -28.56
C ALA A 281 58.22 -24.14 -28.25
N PHE A 282 57.25 -23.47 -28.86
CA PHE A 282 55.87 -23.98 -28.91
C PHE A 282 55.89 -25.44 -29.39
N GLY A 283 55.11 -26.30 -28.73
CA GLY A 283 55.07 -27.73 -29.01
C GLY A 283 56.21 -28.60 -28.44
N SER A 284 57.02 -28.11 -27.50
CA SER A 284 57.88 -28.97 -26.68
C SER A 284 57.12 -29.62 -25.51
N PRO A 285 57.55 -30.78 -24.97
CA PRO A 285 57.02 -31.35 -23.73
C PRO A 285 57.07 -30.34 -22.57
N THR A 286 56.03 -30.29 -21.74
CA THR A 286 55.85 -29.28 -20.69
C THR A 286 55.48 -29.92 -19.36
N GLY A 287 55.92 -29.30 -18.26
CA GLY A 287 55.25 -29.42 -16.96
C GLY A 287 54.32 -28.23 -16.74
N GLY A 288 53.49 -28.30 -15.70
CA GLY A 288 52.59 -27.23 -15.26
C GLY A 288 51.78 -27.74 -14.07
N THR A 289 50.99 -26.87 -13.45
CA THR A 289 50.26 -27.22 -12.23
C THR A 289 49.02 -28.08 -12.54
N PRO A 290 48.91 -29.31 -12.01
CA PRO A 290 47.72 -30.15 -12.16
C PRO A 290 46.46 -29.41 -11.71
N GLY A 291 45.36 -29.54 -12.45
CA GLY A 291 44.12 -28.77 -12.27
C GLY A 291 43.92 -27.63 -13.27
N TYR A 292 44.98 -26.90 -13.61
CA TYR A 292 44.93 -25.74 -14.53
C TYR A 292 45.42 -26.05 -15.94
N LEU A 293 45.96 -27.25 -16.18
CA LEU A 293 46.46 -27.66 -17.50
C LEU A 293 45.33 -27.66 -18.54
N ALA A 294 45.62 -27.16 -19.74
CA ALA A 294 44.70 -27.33 -20.86
C ALA A 294 44.65 -28.81 -21.31
N PRO A 295 43.51 -29.30 -21.84
CA PRO A 295 43.35 -30.68 -22.30
C PRO A 295 44.45 -31.14 -23.27
N GLU A 296 44.84 -30.30 -24.23
CA GLU A 296 45.90 -30.58 -25.20
C GLU A 296 47.29 -30.73 -24.55
N VAL A 297 47.54 -30.01 -23.45
CA VAL A 297 48.79 -30.11 -22.68
C VAL A 297 48.79 -31.39 -21.84
N ALA A 298 47.68 -31.72 -21.20
CA ALA A 298 47.53 -32.93 -20.39
C ALA A 298 47.61 -34.23 -21.22
N LEU A 299 47.14 -34.19 -22.47
CA LEU A 299 47.18 -35.30 -23.43
C LEU A 299 48.50 -35.40 -24.21
N GLY A 300 49.42 -34.44 -24.04
CA GLY A 300 50.68 -34.40 -24.78
C GLY A 300 50.51 -34.10 -26.28
N LEU A 301 49.42 -33.43 -26.68
CA LEU A 301 49.13 -33.00 -28.04
C LEU A 301 49.90 -31.70 -28.36
N TRP A 302 51.23 -31.78 -28.32
CA TRP A 302 52.08 -30.60 -28.33
C TRP A 302 51.93 -29.71 -29.58
N SER A 303 51.54 -30.27 -30.73
CA SER A 303 51.27 -29.51 -31.96
C SER A 303 50.06 -28.58 -31.87
N GLU A 304 49.15 -28.82 -30.92
CA GLU A 304 47.94 -28.03 -30.71
C GLU A 304 48.12 -26.96 -29.62
N VAL A 305 49.26 -26.95 -28.92
CA VAL A 305 49.54 -26.00 -27.84
C VAL A 305 49.91 -24.64 -28.42
N ASP A 306 49.03 -23.67 -28.18
CA ASP A 306 49.20 -22.26 -28.52
C ASP A 306 48.77 -21.35 -27.36
N GLN A 307 48.62 -20.05 -27.63
CA GLN A 307 48.17 -19.06 -26.64
C GLN A 307 46.82 -19.39 -25.97
N ARG A 308 45.96 -20.19 -26.61
CA ARG A 308 44.65 -20.61 -26.08
C ARG A 308 44.77 -21.66 -24.98
N SER A 309 45.94 -22.27 -24.80
CA SER A 309 46.22 -23.10 -23.63
C SER A 309 46.26 -22.26 -22.35
N ASP A 310 46.82 -21.04 -22.38
CA ASP A 310 46.77 -20.10 -21.24
C ASP A 310 45.32 -19.62 -21.00
N LEU A 311 44.50 -19.49 -22.06
CA LEU A 311 43.09 -19.08 -21.94
C LEU A 311 42.23 -20.15 -21.24
N PHE A 312 42.53 -21.43 -21.41
CA PHE A 312 41.86 -22.49 -20.65
C PHE A 312 42.05 -22.31 -19.15
N ALA A 313 43.29 -22.04 -18.73
CA ALA A 313 43.61 -21.78 -17.33
C ALA A 313 42.90 -20.51 -16.81
N LEU A 314 42.76 -19.46 -17.62
CA LEU A 314 41.90 -18.31 -17.27
C LEU A 314 40.43 -18.73 -17.10
N GLY A 315 39.92 -19.64 -17.92
CA GLY A 315 38.58 -20.20 -17.76
C GLY A 315 38.37 -20.88 -16.40
N VAL A 316 39.35 -21.67 -15.98
CA VAL A 316 39.37 -22.33 -14.66
C VAL A 316 39.38 -21.29 -13.53
N ILE A 317 40.23 -20.25 -13.63
CA ILE A 317 40.29 -19.18 -12.62
C ILE A 317 38.96 -18.40 -12.56
N LEU A 318 38.37 -18.06 -13.71
CA LEU A 318 37.08 -17.38 -13.76
C LEU A 318 35.99 -18.24 -13.11
N TYR A 319 36.01 -19.56 -13.34
CA TYR A 319 35.09 -20.49 -12.69
C TYR A 319 35.20 -20.44 -11.16
N GLU A 320 36.42 -20.43 -10.62
CA GLU A 320 36.68 -20.34 -9.18
C GLU A 320 36.27 -19.00 -8.58
N ILE A 321 36.45 -17.90 -9.34
CA ILE A 321 35.93 -16.59 -8.96
C ILE A 321 34.41 -16.63 -8.84
N LEU A 322 33.71 -17.20 -9.83
CA LEU A 322 32.25 -17.24 -9.91
C LEU A 322 31.60 -18.20 -8.89
N THR A 323 32.23 -19.33 -8.61
CA THR A 323 31.62 -20.43 -7.84
C THR A 323 32.28 -20.68 -6.49
N GLY A 324 33.52 -20.20 -6.30
CA GLY A 324 34.35 -20.55 -5.15
C GLY A 324 34.85 -21.99 -5.13
N LYS A 325 34.70 -22.74 -6.23
CA LYS A 325 35.12 -24.15 -6.34
C LYS A 325 35.89 -24.38 -7.64
N HIS A 326 36.81 -25.33 -7.64
CA HIS A 326 37.51 -25.75 -8.86
C HIS A 326 36.58 -26.59 -9.76
N PRO A 327 36.51 -26.34 -11.09
CA PRO A 327 35.53 -26.95 -12.01
C PRO A 327 35.65 -28.48 -12.14
N PHE A 328 36.87 -29.00 -12.01
CA PHE A 328 37.19 -30.43 -12.19
C PHE A 328 37.66 -31.12 -10.90
N GLY A 329 37.70 -30.40 -9.77
CA GLY A 329 38.41 -30.82 -8.56
C GLY A 329 39.94 -30.89 -8.72
N PHE A 330 40.68 -31.04 -7.61
CA PHE A 330 42.13 -31.25 -7.64
C PHE A 330 42.45 -32.73 -7.90
N ALA A 331 42.64 -33.10 -9.16
CA ALA A 331 43.11 -34.43 -9.54
C ALA A 331 44.65 -34.41 -9.69
N ALA A 332 45.36 -35.10 -8.80
CA ALA A 332 46.83 -35.19 -8.83
C ALA A 332 47.38 -36.11 -9.94
N ASP A 333 46.51 -36.72 -10.76
CA ASP A 333 46.85 -37.69 -11.80
C ASP A 333 46.29 -37.22 -13.15
N ALA A 334 47.15 -37.18 -14.17
CA ALA A 334 46.81 -36.78 -15.54
C ALA A 334 45.68 -37.64 -16.13
N HIS A 335 45.60 -38.93 -15.79
CA HIS A 335 44.53 -39.80 -16.30
C HIS A 335 43.16 -39.42 -15.72
N LYS A 336 43.12 -39.02 -14.45
CA LYS A 336 41.90 -38.52 -13.79
C LYS A 336 41.49 -37.14 -14.28
N MET A 337 42.45 -36.28 -14.63
CA MET A 337 42.17 -34.99 -15.26
C MET A 337 41.50 -35.16 -16.64
N VAL A 338 41.99 -36.09 -17.46
CA VAL A 338 41.38 -36.39 -18.77
C VAL A 338 39.94 -36.88 -18.62
N GLN A 339 39.66 -37.79 -17.68
CA GLN A 339 38.30 -38.22 -17.37
C GLN A 339 37.41 -37.07 -16.89
N ALA A 340 37.95 -36.14 -16.10
CA ALA A 340 37.22 -34.96 -15.65
C ALA A 340 36.89 -34.01 -16.81
N TYR A 341 37.79 -33.84 -17.78
CA TYR A 341 37.52 -33.07 -19.00
C TYR A 341 36.47 -33.71 -19.90
N GLU A 342 36.42 -35.05 -19.99
CA GLU A 342 35.37 -35.76 -20.73
C GLU A 342 33.98 -35.59 -20.11
N LYS A 343 33.92 -35.54 -18.77
CA LYS A 343 32.68 -35.27 -18.05
C LYS A 343 32.19 -33.82 -18.22
N GLY A 344 33.10 -32.88 -18.45
CA GLY A 344 32.81 -31.45 -18.53
C GLY A 344 32.63 -30.80 -17.16
N ALA A 345 32.80 -29.47 -17.10
CA ALA A 345 32.57 -28.69 -15.89
C ALA A 345 31.06 -28.53 -15.63
N THR A 346 30.66 -28.52 -14.36
CA THR A 346 29.27 -28.21 -13.99
C THR A 346 29.02 -26.72 -14.26
N PRO A 347 27.94 -26.29 -14.95
CA PRO A 347 27.69 -24.88 -15.20
C PRO A 347 27.64 -24.04 -13.90
N PRO A 348 28.34 -22.90 -13.81
CA PRO A 348 28.37 -22.04 -12.61
C PRO A 348 27.01 -21.73 -11.98
N ARG A 349 25.96 -21.47 -12.76
CA ARG A 349 24.60 -21.15 -12.28
C ARG A 349 23.92 -22.29 -11.54
N GLN A 350 24.34 -23.53 -11.78
CA GLN A 350 23.85 -24.69 -11.01
C GLN A 350 24.44 -24.73 -9.60
N LEU A 351 25.61 -24.12 -9.38
CA LEU A 351 26.24 -24.00 -8.06
C LEU A 351 25.91 -22.69 -7.36
N THR A 352 25.84 -21.60 -8.13
CA THR A 352 25.60 -20.23 -7.68
C THR A 352 24.51 -19.60 -8.56
N ALA A 353 23.26 -19.67 -8.12
CA ALA A 353 22.11 -19.18 -8.91
C ALA A 353 22.21 -17.68 -9.29
N SER A 354 22.93 -16.88 -8.51
CA SER A 354 23.20 -15.46 -8.76
C SER A 354 24.29 -15.21 -9.80
N CYS A 355 24.93 -16.25 -10.36
CA CYS A 355 25.93 -16.10 -11.41
C CYS A 355 25.30 -15.53 -12.70
N PRO A 356 25.82 -14.42 -13.26
CA PRO A 356 25.32 -13.86 -14.51
C PRO A 356 25.54 -14.80 -15.70
N LEU A 357 24.51 -14.95 -16.54
CA LEU A 357 24.55 -15.78 -17.76
C LEU A 357 25.75 -15.46 -18.66
N LEU A 358 26.03 -14.18 -18.90
CA LEU A 358 27.14 -13.75 -19.76
C LEU A 358 28.51 -14.20 -19.25
N LEU A 359 28.71 -14.23 -17.93
CA LEU A 359 29.98 -14.68 -17.32
C LEU A 359 30.07 -16.21 -17.31
N GLU A 360 28.95 -16.92 -17.13
CA GLU A 360 28.87 -18.37 -17.29
C GLU A 360 29.25 -18.80 -18.71
N ASP A 361 28.65 -18.19 -19.73
CA ASP A 361 28.92 -18.51 -21.15
C ASP A 361 30.40 -18.26 -21.49
N LEU A 362 30.96 -17.13 -21.05
CA LEU A 362 32.37 -16.82 -21.25
C LEU A 362 33.27 -17.85 -20.56
N CYS A 363 32.98 -18.17 -19.29
CA CYS A 363 33.72 -19.15 -18.50
C CYS A 363 33.73 -20.54 -19.15
N LEU A 364 32.57 -21.02 -19.59
CA LEU A 364 32.44 -22.30 -20.27
C LEU A 364 33.15 -22.30 -21.65
N SER A 365 33.07 -21.19 -22.40
CA SER A 365 33.77 -21.06 -23.68
C SER A 365 35.30 -21.09 -23.53
N LEU A 366 35.85 -20.52 -22.46
CA LEU A 366 37.28 -20.57 -22.15
C LEU A 366 37.74 -22.00 -21.83
N MET A 367 36.89 -22.78 -21.15
CA MET A 367 37.15 -24.16 -20.78
C MET A 367 36.74 -25.19 -21.85
N ALA A 368 36.46 -24.75 -23.08
CA ALA A 368 36.12 -25.67 -24.17
C ALA A 368 37.27 -26.65 -24.44
N ARG A 369 36.93 -27.93 -24.72
CA ARG A 369 37.93 -28.99 -24.91
C ARG A 369 38.82 -28.70 -26.11
N ALA A 370 38.23 -28.33 -27.25
CA ALA A 370 38.97 -27.98 -28.45
C ALA A 370 39.51 -26.53 -28.34
N PRO A 371 40.82 -26.29 -28.53
CA PRO A 371 41.37 -24.93 -28.55
C PRO A 371 40.68 -24.03 -29.60
N GLY A 372 40.18 -24.63 -30.69
CA GLY A 372 39.41 -23.97 -31.75
C GLY A 372 38.16 -23.22 -31.27
N GLU A 373 37.51 -23.72 -30.22
CA GLU A 373 36.23 -23.22 -29.68
C GLU A 373 36.41 -22.13 -28.60
N ARG A 374 37.65 -21.94 -28.12
CA ARG A 374 37.97 -20.91 -27.13
C ARG A 374 38.07 -19.53 -27.78
N PRO A 375 37.90 -18.43 -27.02
CA PRO A 375 38.19 -17.09 -27.49
C PRO A 375 39.58 -16.98 -28.14
N LYS A 376 39.73 -16.12 -29.16
CA LYS A 376 40.95 -16.06 -29.97
C LYS A 376 42.15 -15.45 -29.23
N SER A 377 41.91 -14.58 -28.25
CA SER A 377 42.94 -13.86 -27.50
C SER A 377 42.44 -13.55 -26.08
N ALA A 378 43.37 -13.30 -25.15
CA ALA A 378 43.04 -12.84 -23.80
C ALA A 378 42.43 -11.42 -23.81
N ASP A 379 42.72 -10.63 -24.85
CA ASP A 379 42.19 -9.26 -24.99
C ASP A 379 40.66 -9.25 -25.17
N LEU A 380 40.14 -10.14 -26.03
CA LEU A 380 38.71 -10.33 -26.22
C LEU A 380 37.99 -10.81 -24.95
N VAL A 381 38.71 -11.55 -24.10
CA VAL A 381 38.19 -12.00 -22.81
C VAL A 381 38.09 -10.82 -21.84
N ALA A 382 39.11 -9.97 -21.80
CA ALA A 382 39.11 -8.75 -21.01
C ALA A 382 37.94 -7.83 -21.42
N GLU A 383 37.77 -7.57 -22.72
CA GLU A 383 36.68 -6.76 -23.28
C GLU A 383 35.29 -7.26 -22.84
N ARG A 384 35.03 -8.57 -22.96
CA ARG A 384 33.73 -9.16 -22.56
C ARG A 384 33.44 -9.01 -21.07
N VAL A 385 34.46 -9.12 -20.21
CA VAL A 385 34.28 -8.93 -18.77
C VAL A 385 34.11 -7.44 -18.43
N GLU A 386 34.84 -6.55 -19.11
CA GLU A 386 34.69 -5.09 -18.98
C GLU A 386 33.28 -4.64 -19.40
N GLU A 387 32.75 -5.08 -20.55
CA GLU A 387 31.38 -4.82 -21.01
C GLU A 387 30.34 -5.25 -19.95
N PHE A 388 30.54 -6.41 -19.32
CA PHE A 388 29.67 -6.87 -18.23
C PHE A 388 29.73 -5.92 -17.02
N LEU A 389 30.94 -5.50 -16.62
CA LEU A 389 31.14 -4.59 -15.48
C LEU A 389 30.56 -3.20 -15.74
N GLU A 390 30.68 -2.66 -16.96
CA GLU A 390 30.06 -1.40 -17.35
C GLU A 390 28.53 -1.48 -17.33
N GLY A 391 27.95 -2.56 -17.88
CA GLY A 391 26.51 -2.79 -17.82
C GLY A 391 25.96 -2.93 -16.39
N ALA A 392 26.75 -3.49 -15.46
CA ALA A 392 26.37 -3.56 -14.05
C ALA A 392 26.35 -2.19 -13.37
N LYS A 393 27.38 -1.36 -13.60
CA LYS A 393 27.44 0.02 -13.08
C LYS A 393 26.31 0.88 -13.62
N GLU A 394 25.96 0.72 -14.91
CA GLU A 394 24.86 1.48 -15.49
C GLU A 394 23.51 1.11 -14.88
N ARG A 395 23.26 -0.18 -14.62
CA ARG A 395 22.04 -0.62 -13.92
C ARG A 395 21.96 -0.06 -12.51
N GLU A 396 23.08 -0.06 -11.79
CA GLU A 396 23.18 0.53 -10.45
C GLU A 396 22.86 2.04 -10.47
N ARG A 397 23.50 2.79 -11.39
CA ARG A 397 23.24 4.22 -11.58
C ARG A 397 21.77 4.52 -11.91
N ARG A 398 21.17 3.73 -12.81
CA ARG A 398 19.73 3.87 -13.15
C ARG A 398 18.84 3.61 -11.94
N ARG A 399 19.17 2.60 -11.14
CA ARG A 399 18.42 2.28 -9.91
C ARG A 399 18.55 3.40 -8.86
N GLU A 400 19.75 3.96 -8.67
CA GLU A 400 19.96 5.10 -7.78
C GLU A 400 19.14 6.32 -8.22
N GLU A 401 19.13 6.62 -9.53
CA GLU A 401 18.31 7.72 -10.06
C GLU A 401 16.81 7.45 -9.90
N ALA A 402 16.36 6.20 -10.09
CA ALA A 402 14.97 5.80 -9.83
C ALA A 402 14.58 6.04 -8.36
N LEU A 403 15.44 5.66 -7.41
CA LEU A 403 15.22 5.88 -5.98
C LEU A 403 15.21 7.38 -5.63
N ARG A 404 16.09 8.17 -6.23
CA ARG A 404 16.13 9.63 -6.05
C ARG A 404 14.84 10.30 -6.54
N LEU A 405 14.29 9.85 -7.67
CA LEU A 405 12.99 10.33 -8.16
C LEU A 405 11.85 9.95 -7.21
N CYS A 406 11.89 8.76 -6.61
CA CYS A 406 10.93 8.37 -5.57
C CYS A 406 11.02 9.26 -4.33
N GLU A 407 12.23 9.61 -3.89
CA GLU A 407 12.43 10.55 -2.78
C GLU A 407 11.84 11.94 -3.10
N GLN A 408 12.09 12.45 -4.31
CA GLN A 408 11.50 13.71 -4.79
C GLN A 408 9.97 13.68 -4.85
N ALA A 409 9.36 12.52 -5.12
CA ALA A 409 7.91 12.36 -5.15
C ALA A 409 7.25 12.51 -3.77
N THR A 410 8.01 12.36 -2.69
CA THR A 410 7.49 12.46 -1.31
C THR A 410 6.82 13.80 -1.03
N GLU A 411 7.40 14.91 -1.49
CA GLU A 411 6.87 16.25 -1.22
C GLU A 411 5.56 16.54 -1.99
N PRO A 412 5.45 16.27 -3.30
CA PRO A 412 4.16 16.33 -4.00
C PRO A 412 3.08 15.42 -3.41
N VAL A 413 3.43 14.19 -2.99
CA VAL A 413 2.49 13.28 -2.31
C VAL A 413 1.97 13.89 -1.02
N ARG A 414 2.87 14.39 -0.17
CA ARG A 414 2.50 15.06 1.07
C ARG A 414 1.61 16.27 0.81
N ARG A 415 1.97 17.11 -0.16
CA ARG A 415 1.18 18.30 -0.53
C ARG A 415 -0.22 17.94 -1.01
N TYR A 416 -0.35 16.89 -1.83
CA TYR A 416 -1.65 16.38 -2.26
C TYR A 416 -2.51 15.93 -1.08
N GLN A 417 -1.93 15.18 -0.14
CA GLN A 417 -2.65 14.70 1.06
C GLN A 417 -3.09 15.86 1.97
N GLU A 418 -2.24 16.87 2.18
CA GLU A 418 -2.58 18.07 2.94
C GLU A 418 -3.73 18.85 2.31
N LEU A 419 -3.71 19.02 0.99
CA LEU A 419 -4.75 19.75 0.25
C LEU A 419 -6.09 19.01 0.21
N GLU A 420 -6.09 17.69 0.08
CA GLU A 420 -7.32 16.88 0.20
C GLU A 420 -7.93 16.98 1.61
N ALA A 421 -7.09 17.00 2.65
CA ALA A 421 -7.54 17.20 4.02
C ALA A 421 -8.13 18.61 4.22
N GLU A 422 -7.45 19.64 3.72
CA GLU A 422 -7.92 21.03 3.74
C GLU A 422 -9.27 21.16 3.03
N ARG A 423 -9.39 20.62 1.81
CA ARG A 423 -10.62 20.61 1.02
C ARG A 423 -11.78 19.99 1.80
N ARG A 424 -11.55 18.84 2.43
CA ARG A 424 -12.57 18.13 3.22
C ARG A 424 -13.03 18.97 4.41
N GLN A 425 -12.10 19.61 5.11
CA GLN A 425 -12.40 20.48 6.25
C GLN A 425 -13.18 21.73 5.81
N LEU A 426 -12.69 22.44 4.80
CA LEU A 426 -13.34 23.65 4.28
C LEU A 426 -14.71 23.35 3.70
N GLY A 427 -14.92 22.21 3.05
CA GLY A 427 -16.23 21.79 2.58
C GLY A 427 -17.28 21.68 3.69
N GLY A 428 -16.88 21.23 4.89
CA GLY A 428 -17.73 21.24 6.07
C GLY A 428 -18.09 22.65 6.53
N VAL A 429 -17.09 23.54 6.58
CA VAL A 429 -17.27 24.95 6.98
C VAL A 429 -18.13 25.71 5.96
N ALA A 430 -17.89 25.54 4.66
CA ALA A 430 -18.66 26.16 3.59
C ALA A 430 -20.15 25.83 3.72
N ARG A 431 -20.48 24.55 3.96
CA ARG A 431 -21.87 24.11 4.20
C ARG A 431 -22.47 24.76 5.45
N ALA A 432 -21.73 24.85 6.55
CA ALA A 432 -22.21 25.47 7.77
C ALA A 432 -22.49 26.98 7.58
N VAL A 433 -21.56 27.71 6.94
CA VAL A 433 -21.72 29.14 6.65
C VAL A 433 -22.84 29.39 5.66
N ALA A 434 -22.98 28.55 4.62
CA ALA A 434 -24.06 28.66 3.65
C ALA A 434 -25.46 28.51 4.29
N LYS A 435 -25.60 27.71 5.36
CA LYS A 435 -26.86 27.59 6.11
C LYS A 435 -27.25 28.86 6.86
N GLU A 436 -26.29 29.70 7.25
CA GLU A 436 -26.56 30.94 8.01
C GLU A 436 -26.86 32.17 7.13
N ILE A 437 -26.62 32.08 5.82
CA ILE A 437 -26.76 33.20 4.88
C ILE A 437 -27.93 32.92 3.94
N ALA A 438 -29.02 33.69 4.08
CA ALA A 438 -30.18 33.50 3.20
C ALA A 438 -29.88 33.90 1.75
N ALA A 439 -30.54 33.23 0.79
CA ALA A 439 -30.29 33.42 -0.63
C ALA A 439 -30.56 34.85 -1.15
N TRP A 440 -31.36 35.66 -0.47
CA TRP A 440 -31.65 37.06 -0.82
C TRP A 440 -30.76 38.07 -0.09
N GLU A 441 -29.89 37.63 0.83
CA GLU A 441 -28.98 38.54 1.52
C GLU A 441 -27.97 39.19 0.55
N SER A 442 -27.43 40.33 0.99
CA SER A 442 -26.51 41.12 0.20
C SER A 442 -25.27 40.33 -0.19
N VAL A 443 -24.64 40.75 -1.29
CA VAL A 443 -23.39 40.17 -1.77
C VAL A 443 -22.30 40.27 -0.71
N GLU A 444 -22.28 41.33 0.10
CA GLU A 444 -21.33 41.53 1.20
C GLU A 444 -21.41 40.41 2.24
N ARG A 445 -22.61 39.96 2.61
CA ARG A 445 -22.83 38.82 3.52
C ARG A 445 -22.33 37.52 2.90
N LYS A 446 -22.61 37.30 1.61
CA LYS A 446 -22.22 36.08 0.87
C LYS A 446 -20.73 35.97 0.57
N ARG A 447 -20.01 37.08 0.47
CA ARG A 447 -18.56 37.09 0.19
C ARG A 447 -17.75 36.22 1.15
N ALA A 448 -18.16 36.10 2.41
CA ALA A 448 -17.48 35.23 3.38
C ALA A 448 -17.59 33.75 2.99
N ALA A 449 -18.77 33.29 2.57
CA ALA A 449 -18.99 31.93 2.07
C ALA A 449 -18.23 31.68 0.76
N TRP A 450 -18.33 32.62 -0.19
CA TRP A 450 -17.66 32.49 -1.49
C TRP A 450 -16.14 32.42 -1.38
N ARG A 451 -15.51 33.12 -0.42
CA ARG A 451 -14.06 32.96 -0.17
C ARG A 451 -13.67 31.54 0.24
N ILE A 452 -14.54 30.84 0.97
CA ILE A 452 -14.30 29.46 1.38
C ILE A 452 -14.45 28.55 0.15
N GLU A 453 -15.49 28.76 -0.66
CA GLU A 453 -15.70 28.03 -1.92
C GLU A 453 -14.54 28.25 -2.90
N ASP A 454 -14.06 29.48 -3.04
CA ASP A 454 -12.91 29.83 -3.87
C ASP A 454 -11.64 29.11 -3.38
N ARG A 455 -11.42 29.02 -2.06
CA ARG A 455 -10.29 28.29 -1.49
C ARG A 455 -10.40 26.78 -1.68
N ILE A 456 -11.60 26.20 -1.58
CA ILE A 456 -11.86 24.80 -1.92
C ILE A 456 -11.47 24.55 -3.38
N ALA A 457 -11.95 25.39 -4.31
CA ALA A 457 -11.65 25.26 -5.72
C ALA A 457 -10.15 25.46 -6.04
N GLU A 458 -9.46 26.32 -5.28
CA GLU A 458 -8.01 26.50 -5.36
C GLU A 458 -7.25 25.27 -4.85
N ALA A 459 -7.63 24.75 -3.68
CA ALA A 459 -7.06 23.53 -3.12
C ALA A 459 -7.25 22.32 -4.05
N ASP A 460 -8.40 22.21 -4.72
CA ASP A 460 -8.65 21.19 -5.75
C ASP A 460 -7.66 21.30 -6.92
N ARG A 461 -7.42 22.51 -7.44
CA ARG A 461 -6.47 22.74 -8.54
C ARG A 461 -5.04 22.45 -8.12
N GLU A 462 -4.62 22.94 -6.97
CA GLU A 462 -3.29 22.68 -6.41
C GLU A 462 -3.08 21.19 -6.14
N GLY A 463 -4.11 20.51 -5.62
CA GLY A 463 -4.09 19.09 -5.29
C GLY A 463 -3.96 18.23 -6.56
N ALA A 464 -4.72 18.57 -7.61
CA ALA A 464 -4.60 17.90 -8.90
C ALA A 464 -3.20 18.06 -9.51
N LEU A 465 -2.57 19.23 -9.38
CA LEU A 465 -1.20 19.46 -9.85
C LEU A 465 -0.18 18.64 -9.05
N ALA A 466 -0.29 18.64 -7.71
CA ALA A 466 0.60 17.87 -6.83
C ALA A 466 0.49 16.35 -7.10
N LEU A 467 -0.73 15.84 -7.32
CA LEU A 467 -0.97 14.46 -7.71
C LEU A 467 -0.32 14.13 -9.06
N ALA A 468 -0.49 14.99 -10.06
CA ALA A 468 0.11 14.79 -11.39
C ALA A 468 1.64 14.76 -11.32
N GLN A 469 2.25 15.66 -10.54
CA GLN A 469 3.70 15.68 -10.32
C GLN A 469 4.21 14.41 -9.63
N ALA A 470 3.49 13.91 -8.62
CA ALA A 470 3.85 12.66 -7.95
C ALA A 470 3.81 11.46 -8.92
N ILE A 471 2.73 11.34 -9.71
CA ILE A 471 2.59 10.27 -10.71
C ILE A 471 3.69 10.37 -11.76
N GLU A 472 4.01 11.57 -12.24
CA GLU A 472 5.08 11.79 -13.22
C GLU A 472 6.44 11.32 -12.67
N LEU A 473 6.78 11.67 -11.44
CA LEU A 473 8.04 11.28 -10.80
C LEU A 473 8.16 9.77 -10.63
N TYR A 474 7.11 9.10 -10.13
CA TYR A 474 7.11 7.64 -10.01
C TYR A 474 7.16 6.95 -11.37
N THR A 475 6.43 7.45 -12.36
CA THR A 475 6.47 6.89 -13.74
C THR A 475 7.86 7.05 -14.36
N LYS A 476 8.51 8.21 -14.16
CA LYS A 476 9.91 8.40 -14.56
C LYS A 476 10.85 7.43 -13.85
N ALA A 477 10.66 7.20 -12.55
CA ALA A 477 11.45 6.23 -11.79
C ALA A 477 11.32 4.82 -12.40
N LEU A 478 10.11 4.39 -12.76
CA LEU A 478 9.88 3.10 -13.45
C LEU A 478 10.51 3.05 -14.85
N GLY A 479 10.65 4.19 -15.52
CA GLY A 479 11.42 4.29 -16.76
C GLY A 479 12.92 4.03 -16.57
N TYR A 480 13.48 4.37 -15.42
CA TYR A 480 14.87 4.08 -15.08
C TYR A 480 15.05 2.64 -14.57
N ASP A 481 14.19 2.18 -13.67
CA ASP A 481 14.16 0.84 -13.10
C ASP A 481 12.71 0.34 -13.01
N SER A 482 12.30 -0.56 -13.91
CA SER A 482 10.94 -1.08 -13.98
C SER A 482 10.54 -1.91 -12.75
N GLU A 483 11.50 -2.38 -11.96
CA GLU A 483 11.25 -3.19 -10.76
C GLU A 483 11.34 -2.35 -9.47
N CYS A 484 11.40 -1.01 -9.59
CA CYS A 484 11.55 -0.10 -8.47
C CYS A 484 10.35 -0.18 -7.51
N GLN A 485 10.51 -0.94 -6.43
CA GLN A 485 9.45 -1.21 -5.44
C GLN A 485 8.85 0.06 -4.83
N PRO A 486 9.64 1.08 -4.41
CA PRO A 486 9.06 2.32 -3.88
C PRO A 486 8.17 3.07 -4.87
N ALA A 487 8.48 3.02 -6.18
CA ALA A 487 7.67 3.67 -7.21
C ALA A 487 6.33 2.95 -7.42
N HIS A 488 6.36 1.61 -7.49
CA HIS A 488 5.14 0.80 -7.55
C HIS A 488 4.25 1.03 -6.32
N GLN A 489 4.82 0.99 -5.12
CA GLN A 489 4.08 1.23 -3.88
C GLN A 489 3.46 2.63 -3.86
N GLY A 490 4.22 3.68 -4.19
CA GLY A 490 3.72 5.05 -4.20
C GLY A 490 2.57 5.28 -5.19
N LEU A 491 2.66 4.71 -6.40
CA LEU A 491 1.57 4.75 -7.38
C LEU A 491 0.33 4.00 -6.88
N ALA A 492 0.50 2.79 -6.34
CA ALA A 492 -0.60 2.00 -5.80
C ALA A 492 -1.32 2.74 -4.66
N GLU A 493 -0.59 3.37 -3.73
CA GLU A 493 -1.16 4.18 -2.65
C GLU A 493 -1.96 5.38 -3.16
N LEU A 494 -1.44 6.10 -4.15
CA LEU A 494 -2.13 7.24 -4.77
C LEU A 494 -3.41 6.81 -5.49
N TYR A 495 -3.35 5.75 -6.30
CA TYR A 495 -4.52 5.23 -6.99
C TYR A 495 -5.54 4.63 -6.03
N TRP A 496 -5.10 4.01 -4.93
CA TRP A 496 -5.99 3.50 -3.89
C TRP A 496 -6.77 4.63 -3.21
N SER A 497 -6.10 5.73 -2.86
CA SER A 497 -6.76 6.94 -2.32
C SER A 497 -7.82 7.50 -3.28
N ARG A 498 -7.56 7.45 -4.59
CA ARG A 498 -8.52 7.84 -5.63
C ARG A 498 -9.68 6.87 -5.77
N ALA A 499 -9.42 5.56 -5.67
CA ALA A 499 -10.46 4.53 -5.68
C ALA A 499 -11.44 4.69 -4.51
N ILE A 500 -10.92 4.90 -3.29
CA ILE A 500 -11.75 5.16 -2.09
C ILE A 500 -12.57 6.45 -2.25
N SER A 501 -11.95 7.53 -2.75
CA SER A 501 -12.67 8.78 -2.98
C SER A 501 -13.78 8.60 -4.03
N ALA A 502 -13.52 7.86 -5.10
CA ALA A 502 -14.53 7.56 -6.12
C ALA A 502 -15.69 6.70 -5.59
N GLU A 503 -15.40 5.73 -4.70
CA GLU A 503 -16.41 4.95 -4.01
C GLU A 503 -17.29 5.84 -3.10
N ALA A 504 -16.67 6.71 -2.29
CA ALA A 504 -17.38 7.64 -1.42
C ALA A 504 -18.25 8.65 -2.19
N GLU A 505 -17.79 9.08 -3.38
CA GLU A 505 -18.52 9.96 -4.29
C GLU A 505 -19.55 9.23 -5.16
N ARG A 506 -19.72 7.90 -5.00
CA ARG A 506 -20.59 7.03 -5.82
C ARG A 506 -20.31 7.16 -7.33
N ARG A 507 -19.03 7.17 -7.73
CA ARG A 507 -18.56 7.24 -9.12
C ARG A 507 -17.99 5.89 -9.59
N PRO A 508 -18.85 4.91 -9.96
CA PRO A 508 -18.42 3.53 -10.20
C PRO A 508 -17.40 3.39 -11.33
N ALA A 509 -17.52 4.17 -12.40
CA ALA A 509 -16.56 4.14 -13.51
C ALA A 509 -15.16 4.58 -13.07
N ALA A 510 -15.06 5.63 -12.24
CA ALA A 510 -13.79 6.11 -11.72
C ALA A 510 -13.20 5.12 -10.70
N GLN A 511 -14.04 4.54 -9.84
CA GLN A 511 -13.62 3.51 -8.90
C GLN A 511 -12.98 2.32 -9.64
N ILE A 512 -13.68 1.74 -10.62
CA ILE A 512 -13.17 0.60 -11.41
C ILE A 512 -11.83 0.94 -12.08
N TYR A 513 -11.73 2.14 -12.68
CA TYR A 513 -10.50 2.60 -13.33
C TYR A 513 -9.32 2.64 -12.35
N TYR A 514 -9.49 3.26 -11.18
CA TYR A 514 -8.41 3.37 -10.21
C TYR A 514 -8.08 2.03 -9.54
N GLU A 515 -9.07 1.17 -9.28
CA GLU A 515 -8.82 -0.18 -8.76
C GLU A 515 -7.98 -1.03 -9.73
N ALA A 516 -8.18 -0.88 -11.05
CA ALA A 516 -7.35 -1.54 -12.05
C ALA A 516 -5.90 -1.04 -12.02
N LEU A 517 -5.69 0.27 -11.90
CA LEU A 517 -4.35 0.87 -11.78
C LEU A 517 -3.65 0.47 -10.48
N VAL A 518 -4.40 0.31 -9.38
CA VAL A 518 -3.84 -0.22 -8.13
C VAL A 518 -3.28 -1.62 -8.35
N LEU A 519 -4.02 -2.50 -9.04
CA LEU A 519 -3.58 -3.88 -9.31
C LEU A 519 -2.36 -3.94 -10.25
N GLU A 520 -2.22 -2.99 -11.18
CA GLU A 520 -1.04 -2.88 -12.06
C GLU A 520 0.26 -2.62 -11.28
N HIS A 521 0.16 -1.86 -10.18
CA HIS A 521 1.32 -1.50 -9.35
C HIS A 521 1.35 -2.19 -7.99
N ASP A 522 0.46 -3.14 -7.72
CA ASP A 522 0.34 -3.78 -6.41
C ASP A 522 1.55 -4.67 -6.12
N THR A 523 2.24 -4.37 -5.02
CA THR A 523 3.33 -5.19 -4.48
C THR A 523 2.83 -6.29 -3.54
N GLY A 524 1.50 -6.50 -3.48
CA GLY A 524 0.82 -7.59 -2.77
C GLY A 524 -0.07 -7.14 -1.60
N HIS A 525 -0.13 -5.84 -1.31
CA HIS A 525 -0.91 -5.28 -0.21
C HIS A 525 -2.38 -5.04 -0.61
N PHE A 526 -2.60 -4.39 -1.76
CA PHE A 526 -3.93 -3.92 -2.16
C PHE A 526 -4.76 -5.01 -2.84
N GLY A 527 -4.14 -5.98 -3.51
CA GLY A 527 -4.82 -7.08 -4.15
C GLY A 527 -5.53 -8.02 -3.16
N ALA A 528 -5.06 -8.08 -1.92
CA ALA A 528 -5.78 -8.77 -0.84
C ALA A 528 -7.02 -7.97 -0.39
N LEU A 529 -6.89 -6.65 -0.25
CA LEU A 529 -7.98 -5.75 0.12
C LEU A 529 -9.09 -5.70 -0.94
N LEU A 530 -8.73 -5.65 -2.22
CA LEU A 530 -9.68 -5.65 -3.33
C LEU A 530 -10.45 -6.98 -3.43
N ARG A 531 -9.86 -8.10 -3.04
CA ARG A 531 -10.52 -9.42 -3.05
C ARG A 531 -11.19 -9.78 -1.72
N ALA A 532 -11.15 -8.90 -0.73
CA ALA A 532 -11.69 -9.18 0.59
C ALA A 532 -13.23 -9.27 0.55
N GLU A 533 -13.75 -10.48 0.69
CA GLU A 533 -15.17 -10.75 0.86
C GLU A 533 -15.69 -10.16 2.19
N ALA A 534 -16.96 -9.77 2.21
CA ALA A 534 -17.65 -9.39 3.43
C ALA A 534 -18.15 -10.62 4.19
N ARG A 535 -18.26 -10.50 5.51
CA ARG A 535 -18.72 -11.56 6.41
C ARG A 535 -20.05 -11.19 7.04
N LEU A 536 -21.02 -12.10 6.95
CA LEU A 536 -22.36 -11.94 7.49
C LEU A 536 -22.64 -13.01 8.56
N SER A 537 -22.95 -12.58 9.78
CA SER A 537 -23.47 -13.44 10.84
C SER A 537 -24.86 -12.94 11.23
N LEU A 538 -25.84 -13.85 11.30
CA LEU A 538 -27.22 -13.50 11.60
C LEU A 538 -27.83 -14.51 12.57
N SER A 539 -28.41 -14.01 13.64
CA SER A 539 -29.26 -14.80 14.54
C SER A 539 -30.70 -14.32 14.44
N SER A 540 -31.66 -15.21 14.71
CA SER A 540 -33.07 -14.83 14.82
C SER A 540 -33.69 -15.30 16.12
N ASP A 541 -34.76 -14.62 16.53
CA ASP A 541 -35.58 -15.00 17.68
C ASP A 541 -37.06 -15.18 17.24
N PRO A 542 -37.60 -16.43 17.25
CA PRO A 542 -36.90 -17.67 17.58
C PRO A 542 -35.84 -18.07 16.51
N PRO A 543 -34.89 -18.95 16.86
CA PRO A 543 -33.89 -19.45 15.91
C PRO A 543 -34.50 -20.41 14.87
N GLY A 544 -33.77 -20.66 13.78
CA GLY A 544 -34.14 -21.64 12.74
C GLY A 544 -34.80 -21.07 11.49
N ALA A 545 -34.90 -19.75 11.38
CA ALA A 545 -35.40 -19.05 10.19
C ALA A 545 -34.52 -19.33 8.97
N GLN A 546 -35.13 -19.59 7.83
CA GLN A 546 -34.43 -19.72 6.55
C GLN A 546 -34.00 -18.33 6.08
N VAL A 547 -32.72 -18.20 5.71
CA VAL A 547 -32.14 -16.92 5.29
C VAL A 547 -31.83 -16.96 3.80
N PHE A 548 -32.33 -15.96 3.08
CA PHE A 548 -32.10 -15.76 1.65
C PHE A 548 -31.45 -14.40 1.44
N ALA A 549 -30.45 -14.31 0.56
CA ALA A 549 -29.87 -13.05 0.14
C ALA A 549 -30.25 -12.74 -1.31
N GLN A 550 -30.67 -11.50 -1.55
CA GLN A 550 -30.93 -10.95 -2.88
C GLN A 550 -30.03 -9.73 -3.05
N ARG A 551 -29.12 -9.75 -4.04
CA ARG A 551 -28.28 -8.59 -4.33
C ARG A 551 -29.12 -7.50 -5.01
N TYR A 552 -29.00 -6.26 -4.57
CA TYR A 552 -29.60 -5.14 -5.28
C TYR A 552 -28.83 -4.86 -6.56
N THR A 553 -29.57 -4.68 -7.65
CA THR A 553 -29.05 -4.24 -8.94
C THR A 553 -29.89 -3.10 -9.46
N GLU A 554 -29.27 -2.15 -10.14
CA GLU A 554 -29.99 -1.04 -10.75
C GLU A 554 -30.67 -1.51 -12.05
N GLN A 555 -31.99 -1.32 -12.13
CA GLN A 555 -32.82 -1.59 -13.31
C GLN A 555 -33.75 -0.40 -13.51
N ASP A 556 -33.74 0.20 -14.70
CA ASP A 556 -34.53 1.41 -14.99
C ASP A 556 -34.38 2.49 -13.91
N ARG A 557 -33.14 2.72 -13.44
CA ARG A 557 -32.79 3.69 -12.38
C ARG A 557 -33.31 3.37 -10.97
N VAL A 558 -33.85 2.17 -10.77
CA VAL A 558 -34.40 1.69 -9.49
C VAL A 558 -33.57 0.51 -8.98
N LEU A 559 -33.22 0.52 -7.70
CA LEU A 559 -32.57 -0.61 -7.04
C LEU A 559 -33.58 -1.75 -6.84
N THR A 560 -33.43 -2.79 -7.64
CA THR A 560 -34.30 -3.97 -7.64
C THR A 560 -33.55 -5.15 -7.03
N ALA A 561 -34.19 -5.84 -6.09
CA ALA A 561 -33.64 -7.06 -5.50
C ALA A 561 -33.64 -8.20 -6.53
N GLY A 562 -32.48 -8.80 -6.77
CA GLY A 562 -32.29 -9.87 -7.73
C GLY A 562 -32.79 -11.24 -7.25
N ALA A 563 -32.26 -12.31 -7.85
CA ALA A 563 -32.62 -13.68 -7.51
C ALA A 563 -32.29 -14.04 -6.05
N GLU A 564 -33.16 -14.85 -5.42
CA GLU A 564 -32.92 -15.38 -4.07
C GLU A 564 -31.79 -16.41 -4.07
N ARG A 565 -30.77 -16.18 -3.23
CA ARG A 565 -29.73 -17.16 -2.88
C ARG A 565 -29.95 -17.63 -1.45
N PHE A 566 -30.21 -18.92 -1.26
CA PHE A 566 -30.32 -19.50 0.08
C PHE A 566 -28.95 -19.52 0.78
N LEU A 567 -28.87 -18.96 1.99
CA LEU A 567 -27.64 -18.90 2.79
C LEU A 567 -27.59 -19.94 3.92
N GLY A 568 -28.75 -20.46 4.35
CA GLY A 568 -28.86 -21.42 5.45
C GLY A 568 -29.98 -21.08 6.42
N ARG A 569 -29.86 -21.54 7.67
CA ARG A 569 -30.81 -21.26 8.75
C ARG A 569 -30.11 -20.55 9.89
N THR A 570 -30.80 -19.65 10.57
CA THR A 570 -30.26 -18.97 11.76
C THR A 570 -30.06 -19.95 12.93
N PRO A 571 -28.99 -19.78 13.75
CA PRO A 571 -27.93 -18.79 13.60
C PRO A 571 -26.96 -19.11 12.45
N LEU A 572 -26.71 -18.12 11.60
CA LEU A 572 -25.64 -18.09 10.61
C LEU A 572 -24.40 -17.47 11.21
N SER A 573 -23.24 -18.02 10.88
CA SER A 573 -21.94 -17.51 11.33
C SER A 573 -20.98 -17.41 10.14
N ASP A 574 -20.37 -16.24 9.97
CA ASP A 574 -19.27 -15.98 9.03
C ASP A 574 -19.57 -16.36 7.57
N VAL A 575 -20.81 -16.16 7.11
CA VAL A 575 -21.18 -16.39 5.71
C VAL A 575 -20.52 -15.34 4.83
N ARG A 576 -19.79 -15.79 3.81
CA ARG A 576 -19.06 -14.89 2.89
C ARG A 576 -19.93 -14.45 1.73
N LEU A 577 -19.93 -13.15 1.47
CA LEU A 577 -20.63 -12.51 0.37
C LEU A 577 -19.72 -11.48 -0.30
N ASP A 578 -19.90 -11.30 -1.61
CA ASP A 578 -19.25 -10.20 -2.32
C ASP A 578 -19.71 -8.86 -1.73
N PRO A 579 -18.84 -7.84 -1.67
CA PRO A 579 -19.22 -6.50 -1.28
C PRO A 579 -20.39 -5.97 -2.14
N GLY A 580 -21.34 -5.28 -1.49
CA GLY A 580 -22.52 -4.72 -2.14
C GLY A 580 -23.71 -4.51 -1.21
N SER A 581 -24.79 -3.99 -1.78
CA SER A 581 -26.08 -3.86 -1.09
C SER A 581 -26.94 -5.10 -1.32
N TYR A 582 -27.51 -5.64 -0.26
CA TYR A 582 -28.34 -6.85 -0.28
C TYR A 582 -29.64 -6.63 0.49
N LEU A 583 -30.71 -7.27 0.02
CA LEU A 583 -31.88 -7.56 0.83
C LEU A 583 -31.74 -8.98 1.38
N ILE A 584 -31.62 -9.11 2.69
CA ILE A 584 -31.72 -10.40 3.36
C ILE A 584 -33.18 -10.64 3.73
N VAL A 585 -33.72 -11.79 3.33
CA VAL A 585 -35.09 -12.20 3.66
C VAL A 585 -35.03 -13.38 4.62
N LEU A 586 -35.62 -13.22 5.80
CA LEU A 586 -35.76 -14.31 6.77
C LEU A 586 -37.19 -14.85 6.71
N LYS A 587 -37.33 -16.16 6.48
CA LYS A 587 -38.61 -16.87 6.38
C LYS A 587 -38.71 -17.93 7.47
N ALA A 588 -39.78 -17.91 8.26
CA ALA A 588 -40.05 -18.91 9.28
C ALA A 588 -41.55 -19.25 9.33
N PRO A 589 -41.96 -20.53 9.42
CA PRO A 589 -43.37 -20.89 9.49
C PRO A 589 -44.09 -20.20 10.64
N GLY A 590 -45.24 -19.57 10.33
CA GLY A 590 -46.06 -18.85 11.32
C GLY A 590 -45.62 -17.42 11.61
N TYR A 591 -44.53 -16.93 11.02
CA TYR A 591 -44.03 -15.57 11.15
C TYR A 591 -44.11 -14.82 9.81
N ARG A 592 -44.18 -13.49 9.86
CA ARG A 592 -44.09 -12.65 8.66
C ARG A 592 -42.66 -12.67 8.12
N ASP A 593 -42.51 -12.75 6.81
CA ASP A 593 -41.21 -12.65 6.15
C ASP A 593 -40.52 -11.32 6.51
N VAL A 594 -39.30 -11.40 7.04
CA VAL A 594 -38.56 -10.21 7.49
C VAL A 594 -37.65 -9.72 6.39
N ARG A 595 -37.78 -8.44 6.04
CA ARG A 595 -36.94 -7.72 5.08
C ARG A 595 -35.82 -7.00 5.82
N TYR A 596 -34.60 -7.49 5.69
CA TYR A 596 -33.41 -7.01 6.40
C TYR A 596 -32.35 -6.52 5.39
N PRO A 597 -32.40 -5.26 4.94
CA PRO A 597 -31.41 -4.70 4.04
C PRO A 597 -30.06 -4.54 4.77
N VAL A 598 -28.97 -4.89 4.07
CA VAL A 598 -27.59 -4.75 4.56
C VAL A 598 -26.69 -4.18 3.48
N ALA A 599 -25.76 -3.33 3.88
CA ALA A 599 -24.69 -2.84 3.02
C ALA A 599 -23.37 -3.43 3.48
N LEU A 600 -22.74 -4.24 2.63
CA LEU A 600 -21.54 -4.99 2.95
C LEU A 600 -20.34 -4.38 2.22
N GLY A 601 -19.41 -3.79 2.97
CA GLY A 601 -18.14 -3.28 2.43
C GLY A 601 -17.06 -4.36 2.31
N ARG A 602 -15.96 -4.06 1.61
CA ARG A 602 -14.80 -4.97 1.46
C ARG A 602 -14.21 -5.32 2.82
N GLY A 603 -14.03 -6.62 3.10
CA GLY A 603 -13.51 -7.12 4.37
C GLY A 603 -14.36 -6.78 5.61
N SER A 604 -15.54 -6.18 5.42
CA SER A 604 -16.41 -5.80 6.52
C SER A 604 -17.07 -7.01 7.17
N ARG A 605 -17.46 -6.85 8.44
CA ARG A 605 -18.22 -7.84 9.18
C ARG A 605 -19.54 -7.23 9.64
N HIS A 606 -20.64 -7.90 9.32
CA HIS A 606 -21.99 -7.55 9.75
C HIS A 606 -22.52 -8.64 10.68
N ASP A 607 -22.76 -8.28 11.95
CA ASP A 607 -23.40 -9.15 12.93
C ASP A 607 -24.78 -8.60 13.27
N GLY A 608 -25.84 -9.37 12.97
CA GLY A 608 -27.23 -8.96 13.20
C GLY A 608 -28.01 -9.95 14.05
N ARG A 609 -28.93 -9.44 14.87
CA ARG A 609 -29.95 -10.21 15.58
C ARG A 609 -31.32 -9.71 15.14
N VAL A 610 -32.14 -10.59 14.60
CA VAL A 610 -33.43 -10.26 14.00
C VAL A 610 -34.57 -10.92 14.79
N THR A 611 -35.49 -10.12 15.31
CA THR A 611 -36.69 -10.63 15.97
C THR A 611 -37.74 -11.01 14.91
N LEU A 612 -38.43 -12.14 15.07
CA LEU A 612 -39.49 -12.55 14.15
C LEU A 612 -40.85 -12.30 14.80
N TYR A 613 -41.72 -11.56 14.10
CA TYR A 613 -43.07 -11.24 14.56
C TYR A 613 -44.11 -11.93 13.68
N ARG A 614 -45.24 -12.27 14.30
CA ARG A 614 -46.42 -12.81 13.61
C ARG A 614 -47.27 -11.70 13.00
N ASP A 615 -48.13 -12.06 12.07
CA ASP A 615 -49.04 -11.13 11.40
C ASP A 615 -49.98 -10.40 12.37
N ASP A 616 -50.44 -11.07 13.42
CA ASP A 616 -51.29 -10.50 14.48
C ASP A 616 -50.53 -9.50 15.38
N GLU A 617 -49.24 -9.73 15.58
CA GLU A 617 -48.38 -8.84 16.39
C GLU A 617 -48.06 -7.54 15.65
N ILE A 618 -47.81 -7.61 14.34
CA ILE A 618 -47.57 -6.42 13.50
C ILE A 618 -48.90 -5.69 13.23
N GLY A 619 -49.93 -6.43 12.82
CA GLY A 619 -51.23 -5.90 12.43
C GLY A 619 -51.33 -5.52 10.95
N PRO A 620 -52.56 -5.33 10.44
CA PRO A 620 -52.80 -4.91 9.05
C PRO A 620 -52.34 -3.45 8.85
N GLY A 621 -51.85 -3.14 7.64
CA GLY A 621 -51.42 -1.78 7.28
C GLY A 621 -50.06 -1.34 7.85
N PHE A 622 -49.40 -2.18 8.64
CA PHE A 622 -48.08 -1.92 9.20
C PHE A 622 -46.98 -2.79 8.56
N ILE A 623 -45.82 -2.18 8.33
CA ILE A 623 -44.59 -2.78 7.83
C ILE A 623 -43.59 -2.91 8.97
N TYR A 624 -43.06 -4.11 9.18
CA TYR A 624 -42.02 -4.35 10.18
C TYR A 624 -40.65 -3.88 9.69
N VAL A 625 -40.01 -3.03 10.49
CA VAL A 625 -38.64 -2.56 10.28
C VAL A 625 -37.74 -3.16 11.37
N PRO A 626 -36.87 -4.13 11.03
CA PRO A 626 -36.03 -4.83 12.01
C PRO A 626 -34.93 -3.97 12.60
N GLY A 627 -34.57 -4.25 13.85
CA GLY A 627 -33.46 -3.61 14.57
C GLY A 627 -32.11 -3.80 13.88
N ALA A 628 -31.40 -2.70 13.64
CA ALA A 628 -30.10 -2.71 12.94
C ALA A 628 -29.35 -1.38 13.11
N THR A 629 -28.02 -1.45 13.00
CA THR A 629 -27.18 -0.28 12.74
C THR A 629 -27.38 0.16 11.30
N VAL A 630 -27.71 1.42 11.10
CA VAL A 630 -27.94 2.01 9.77
C VAL A 630 -27.17 3.32 9.62
N THR A 631 -26.76 3.61 8.39
CA THR A 631 -26.18 4.91 8.05
C THR A 631 -27.29 5.94 7.87
N LEU A 632 -27.26 7.01 8.66
CA LEU A 632 -28.11 8.20 8.54
C LEU A 632 -27.33 9.37 7.95
N GLY A 633 -28.03 10.32 7.31
CA GLY A 633 -27.42 11.52 6.75
C GLY A 633 -26.56 11.25 5.52
N GLY A 634 -25.52 12.06 5.31
CA GLY A 634 -24.55 11.85 4.23
C GLY A 634 -25.07 12.14 2.81
N ASP A 635 -26.19 12.86 2.69
CA ASP A 635 -26.70 13.39 1.42
C ASP A 635 -26.49 14.91 1.40
N PRO A 636 -25.49 15.44 0.69
CA PRO A 636 -25.18 16.87 0.69
C PRO A 636 -26.23 17.73 -0.03
N ASP A 637 -27.03 17.13 -0.90
CA ASP A 637 -28.07 17.81 -1.69
C ASP A 637 -29.45 17.77 -1.00
N ALA A 638 -29.55 17.09 0.15
CA ALA A 638 -30.75 17.09 0.98
C ALA A 638 -30.96 18.46 1.65
N ILE A 639 -32.20 18.74 2.04
CA ILE A 639 -32.56 19.96 2.77
C ILE A 639 -32.15 19.81 4.23
N ASP A 640 -31.41 20.80 4.73
CA ASP A 640 -30.80 20.78 6.06
C ASP A 640 -29.99 19.49 6.31
N PRO A 641 -28.96 19.20 5.48
CA PRO A 641 -28.26 17.93 5.52
C PRO A 641 -27.43 17.80 6.80
N ILE A 642 -27.35 16.58 7.32
CA ILE A 642 -26.50 16.21 8.47
C ILE A 642 -25.33 15.31 8.02
N PRO A 643 -24.19 15.32 8.75
CA PRO A 643 -23.08 14.42 8.46
C PRO A 643 -23.50 12.95 8.47
N ARG A 644 -22.79 12.13 7.70
CA ARG A 644 -22.94 10.68 7.72
C ARG A 644 -22.62 10.15 9.11
N GLN A 645 -23.52 9.39 9.72
CA GLN A 645 -23.31 8.74 11.01
C GLN A 645 -24.01 7.38 11.07
N ASP A 646 -23.42 6.42 11.77
CA ASP A 646 -24.01 5.10 11.96
C ASP A 646 -24.72 5.05 13.31
N VAL A 647 -26.01 4.73 13.30
CA VAL A 647 -26.89 4.74 14.48
C VAL A 647 -27.62 3.41 14.57
N PHE A 648 -27.66 2.81 15.76
CA PHE A 648 -28.51 1.65 16.02
C PHE A 648 -29.96 2.10 16.24
N VAL A 649 -30.88 1.60 15.43
CA VAL A 649 -32.32 1.83 15.58
C VAL A 649 -32.97 0.49 15.84
N GLY A 650 -33.77 0.40 16.91
CA GLY A 650 -34.47 -0.81 17.34
C GLY A 650 -35.56 -1.29 16.39
N ASP A 651 -36.27 -2.33 16.82
CA ASP A 651 -37.44 -2.88 16.12
C ASP A 651 -38.65 -1.94 16.25
N PHE A 652 -39.33 -1.68 15.14
CA PHE A 652 -40.62 -0.98 15.13
C PHE A 652 -41.47 -1.41 13.95
N ALA A 653 -42.78 -1.17 14.01
CA ALA A 653 -43.66 -1.30 12.87
C ALA A 653 -44.17 0.08 12.45
N ILE A 654 -44.10 0.42 11.17
CA ILE A 654 -44.51 1.72 10.62
C ILE A 654 -45.67 1.53 9.64
N ALA A 655 -46.63 2.45 9.64
CA ALA A 655 -47.71 2.41 8.67
C ALA A 655 -47.16 2.42 7.23
N GLU A 656 -47.71 1.56 6.36
CA GLU A 656 -47.31 1.47 4.96
C GLU A 656 -47.48 2.81 4.24
N PHE A 657 -48.55 3.54 4.57
CA PHE A 657 -48.93 4.83 4.00
C PHE A 657 -49.14 5.88 5.12
N PRO A 658 -49.12 7.18 4.79
CA PRO A 658 -49.58 8.22 5.72
C PRO A 658 -51.07 8.06 6.06
N VAL A 659 -51.46 8.61 7.21
CA VAL A 659 -52.87 8.58 7.67
C VAL A 659 -53.74 9.25 6.64
N THR A 660 -54.82 8.60 6.24
CA THR A 660 -55.76 9.07 5.22
C THR A 660 -56.88 9.93 5.82
N ILE A 661 -57.58 10.69 4.96
CA ILE A 661 -58.80 11.41 5.35
C ILE A 661 -59.83 10.43 5.94
N ARG A 662 -60.00 9.23 5.36
CA ARG A 662 -60.90 8.20 5.90
C ARG A 662 -60.57 7.88 7.36
N GLU A 663 -59.33 7.50 7.61
CA GLU A 663 -58.89 7.09 8.94
C GLU A 663 -59.01 8.24 9.94
N TYR A 664 -58.67 9.47 9.54
CA TYR A 664 -58.80 10.64 10.41
C TYR A 664 -60.27 11.03 10.67
N CYS A 665 -61.17 10.86 9.70
CA CYS A 665 -62.60 11.08 9.90
C CYS A 665 -63.20 10.11 10.92
N GLU A 666 -62.69 8.88 11.03
CA GLU A 666 -63.14 7.94 12.08
C GLU A 666 -62.88 8.49 13.50
N LEU A 667 -61.72 9.12 13.72
CA LEU A 667 -61.45 9.84 14.97
C LEU A 667 -62.45 10.97 15.18
N LEU A 668 -62.69 11.78 14.14
CA LEU A 668 -63.56 12.95 14.23
C LEU A 668 -65.02 12.56 14.47
N ASP A 669 -65.49 11.45 13.89
CA ASP A 669 -66.84 10.93 14.07
C ASP A 669 -67.04 10.42 15.51
N GLU A 670 -66.08 9.67 16.06
CA GLU A 670 -66.12 9.20 17.45
C GLU A 670 -66.01 10.35 18.46
N LEU A 671 -65.15 11.34 18.18
CA LEU A 671 -65.09 12.57 18.96
C LEU A 671 -66.38 13.37 18.84
N ASN A 672 -67.01 13.42 17.67
CA ASN A 672 -68.25 14.16 17.45
C ASN A 672 -69.42 13.60 18.28
N GLU A 673 -69.42 12.30 18.59
CA GLU A 673 -70.40 11.68 19.49
C GLU A 673 -70.22 12.10 20.96
N SER A 674 -68.98 12.40 21.37
CA SER A 674 -68.63 12.68 22.77
C SER A 674 -68.42 14.18 23.07
N ASP A 675 -67.75 14.91 22.18
CA ASP A 675 -67.45 16.34 22.24
C ASP A 675 -67.30 16.93 20.82
N LEU A 676 -68.41 17.44 20.29
CA LEU A 676 -68.45 18.12 18.99
C LEU A 676 -67.50 19.33 18.90
N GLY A 677 -67.31 20.07 19.99
CA GLY A 677 -66.42 21.24 20.00
C GLY A 677 -64.96 20.83 19.83
N LEU A 678 -64.55 19.75 20.50
CA LEU A 678 -63.24 19.16 20.31
C LEU A 678 -63.07 18.55 18.91
N ALA A 679 -64.09 17.88 18.37
CA ALA A 679 -64.06 17.36 17.01
C ALA A 679 -63.86 18.50 15.98
N GLN A 680 -64.59 19.61 16.12
CA GLN A 680 -64.41 20.79 15.27
C GLN A 680 -63.02 21.44 15.44
N LYS A 681 -62.51 21.51 16.67
CA LYS A 681 -61.15 22.01 16.94
C LYS A 681 -60.08 21.18 16.24
N ARG A 682 -60.26 19.86 16.09
CA ARG A 682 -59.28 18.96 15.49
C ARG A 682 -59.49 18.72 14.00
N ALA A 683 -60.64 19.06 13.45
CA ALA A 683 -60.91 18.93 12.03
C ALA A 683 -59.88 19.73 11.20
N PRO A 684 -59.35 19.20 10.09
CA PRO A 684 -58.43 19.88 9.17
C PRO A 684 -58.81 21.33 8.81
N HIS A 685 -57.95 22.30 9.16
CA HIS A 685 -58.19 23.74 8.94
C HIS A 685 -56.89 24.56 8.86
N ASP A 686 -56.92 25.80 8.36
CA ASP A 686 -55.74 26.66 8.25
C ASP A 686 -55.45 27.49 9.52
N VAL A 687 -56.49 28.01 10.16
CA VAL A 687 -56.47 28.78 11.42
C VAL A 687 -57.47 28.16 12.41
N ARG A 688 -57.08 27.97 13.68
CA ARG A 688 -57.97 27.42 14.73
C ARG A 688 -59.30 28.16 14.75
N GLY A 689 -60.40 27.47 14.41
CA GLY A 689 -61.76 28.02 14.37
C GLY A 689 -62.29 28.48 13.00
N SER A 690 -61.55 28.25 11.91
CA SER A 690 -62.04 28.43 10.53
C SER A 690 -62.90 27.24 10.05
N GLU A 691 -63.71 27.44 9.00
CA GLU A 691 -64.46 26.35 8.36
C GLU A 691 -63.50 25.30 7.77
N GLY A 692 -63.84 24.01 7.93
CA GLY A 692 -62.96 22.89 7.56
C GLY A 692 -62.55 22.93 6.09
N MET A 693 -61.23 22.91 5.83
CA MET A 693 -60.64 23.13 4.50
C MET A 693 -60.23 21.83 3.77
N ALA A 694 -60.28 20.68 4.46
CA ALA A 694 -60.13 19.37 3.81
C ALA A 694 -61.31 18.43 4.10
N VAL A 695 -62.06 18.66 5.17
CA VAL A 695 -63.25 17.87 5.52
C VAL A 695 -64.38 18.80 5.91
N ARG A 696 -65.61 18.35 5.69
CA ARG A 696 -66.83 19.03 6.12
C ARG A 696 -67.76 18.04 6.83
N ARG A 697 -68.79 18.57 7.48
CA ARG A 697 -69.89 17.73 7.97
C ARG A 697 -70.87 17.48 6.83
N GLY A 698 -71.10 16.20 6.53
CA GLY A 698 -72.08 15.76 5.56
C GLY A 698 -73.52 15.89 6.08
N PRO A 699 -74.53 15.66 5.23
CA PRO A 699 -75.95 15.78 5.60
C PRO A 699 -76.37 14.83 6.74
N THR A 700 -75.68 13.71 6.90
CA THR A 700 -75.90 12.71 7.97
C THR A 700 -75.25 13.11 9.30
N GLY A 701 -74.49 14.20 9.31
CA GLY A 701 -73.74 14.68 10.47
C GLY A 701 -72.35 14.07 10.64
N ALA A 702 -71.99 13.05 9.85
CA ALA A 702 -70.65 12.47 9.79
C ALA A 702 -69.67 13.37 9.03
N TRP A 703 -68.37 13.23 9.31
CA TRP A 703 -67.31 13.95 8.61
C TRP A 703 -67.01 13.30 7.25
N GLU A 704 -66.89 14.11 6.21
CA GLU A 704 -66.58 13.68 4.85
C GLU A 704 -65.57 14.61 4.17
N PRO A 705 -64.76 14.13 3.19
CA PRO A 705 -63.85 14.99 2.44
C PRO A 705 -64.64 16.08 1.69
N LEU A 706 -64.02 17.26 1.58
CA LEU A 706 -64.55 18.29 0.69
C LEU A 706 -64.52 17.81 -0.78
N PRO A 707 -65.61 17.98 -1.55
CA PRO A 707 -65.67 17.53 -2.95
C PRO A 707 -64.63 18.20 -3.87
N ASP A 708 -64.22 19.42 -3.51
CA ASP A 708 -63.37 20.29 -4.32
C ASP A 708 -61.89 20.29 -3.88
N ILE A 709 -61.44 19.32 -3.07
CA ILE A 709 -60.00 19.18 -2.74
C ILE A 709 -59.15 18.94 -3.99
N ILE A 710 -59.68 18.16 -4.92
CA ILE A 710 -59.09 17.92 -6.24
C ILE A 710 -59.94 18.62 -7.30
N GLU A 711 -59.30 19.43 -8.14
CA GLU A 711 -59.91 20.25 -9.18
C GLU A 711 -59.22 20.09 -10.54
N GLY A 712 -59.90 20.54 -11.60
CA GLY A 712 -59.36 20.58 -12.95
C GLY A 712 -59.07 19.19 -13.54
N GLU A 713 -57.98 19.07 -14.30
CA GLU A 713 -57.61 17.84 -15.00
C GLU A 713 -57.34 16.65 -14.06
N ALA A 714 -56.94 16.91 -12.81
CA ALA A 714 -56.70 15.86 -11.82
C ALA A 714 -57.97 15.06 -11.48
N ARG A 715 -59.17 15.66 -11.60
CA ARG A 715 -60.46 14.96 -11.42
C ARG A 715 -60.68 13.84 -12.44
N LYS A 716 -60.10 13.95 -13.64
CA LYS A 716 -60.22 12.90 -14.65
C LYS A 716 -59.44 11.63 -14.27
N LEU A 717 -58.39 11.80 -13.46
CA LEU A 717 -57.60 10.69 -12.92
C LEU A 717 -58.17 10.18 -11.59
N PHE A 718 -58.79 11.07 -10.82
CA PHE A 718 -59.36 10.76 -9.50
C PHE A 718 -60.80 11.28 -9.38
N PRO A 719 -61.78 10.62 -10.04
CA PRO A 719 -63.18 11.05 -9.97
C PRO A 719 -63.74 10.96 -8.54
N PRO A 720 -64.35 12.02 -7.97
CA PRO A 720 -64.84 12.00 -6.59
C PRO A 720 -65.81 10.85 -6.26
N GLU A 721 -66.64 10.47 -7.21
CA GLU A 721 -67.63 9.37 -7.12
C GLU A 721 -67.00 7.99 -6.91
N GLU A 722 -65.73 7.80 -7.26
CA GLU A 722 -64.99 6.54 -7.06
C GLU A 722 -64.35 6.46 -5.66
N GLY A 723 -64.55 7.46 -4.81
CA GLY A 723 -64.08 7.46 -3.43
C GLY A 723 -62.58 7.75 -3.26
N HIS A 724 -61.90 8.23 -4.30
CA HIS A 724 -60.46 8.59 -4.25
C HIS A 724 -60.13 9.62 -3.18
N LEU A 725 -61.04 10.57 -2.92
CA LEU A 725 -60.87 11.61 -1.90
C LEU A 725 -60.68 11.05 -0.49
N TRP A 726 -61.31 9.91 -0.19
CA TRP A 726 -61.14 9.22 1.10
C TRP A 726 -59.74 8.63 1.30
N ARG A 727 -59.02 8.38 0.20
CA ARG A 727 -57.66 7.83 0.18
C ARG A 727 -56.59 8.90 0.09
N LEU A 728 -56.95 10.18 0.11
CA LEU A 728 -55.96 11.25 0.24
C LEU A 728 -55.33 11.18 1.64
N PRO A 729 -54.02 11.46 1.77
CA PRO A 729 -53.44 11.66 3.08
C PRO A 729 -54.15 12.83 3.77
N VAL A 730 -54.25 12.79 5.10
CA VAL A 730 -54.81 13.90 5.87
C VAL A 730 -53.80 15.05 5.93
N SER A 731 -54.26 16.27 5.69
CA SER A 731 -53.47 17.50 5.78
C SER A 731 -54.09 18.52 6.72
N LEU A 732 -53.44 19.67 6.92
CA LEU A 732 -53.95 20.77 7.74
C LEU A 732 -54.19 20.37 9.21
N VAL A 733 -53.40 19.41 9.67
CA VAL A 733 -53.33 18.95 11.06
C VAL A 733 -52.03 19.41 11.69
N ASP A 734 -52.12 19.91 12.93
CA ASP A 734 -50.94 20.30 13.68
C ASP A 734 -50.31 19.09 14.39
N TRP A 735 -49.14 19.28 15.00
CA TRP A 735 -48.42 18.19 15.65
C TRP A 735 -49.19 17.58 16.84
N PHE A 736 -50.00 18.39 17.53
CA PHE A 736 -50.80 17.95 18.67
C PHE A 736 -52.03 17.16 18.25
N ASP A 737 -52.64 17.52 17.11
CA ASP A 737 -53.70 16.74 16.48
C ASP A 737 -53.22 15.38 15.99
N ALA A 738 -52.04 15.34 15.37
CA ALA A 738 -51.40 14.10 14.96
C ALA A 738 -51.16 13.17 16.16
N ARG A 739 -50.72 13.72 17.30
CA ARG A 739 -50.59 12.98 18.56
C ARG A 739 -51.93 12.56 19.17
N ALA A 740 -52.96 13.41 19.09
CA ALA A 740 -54.29 13.04 19.56
C ALA A 740 -54.85 11.84 18.79
N TYR A 741 -54.61 11.79 17.47
CA TYR A 741 -54.92 10.62 16.66
C TYR A 741 -54.14 9.38 17.12
N CYS A 742 -52.83 9.50 17.39
CA CYS A 742 -52.03 8.38 17.91
C CYS A 742 -52.59 7.83 19.24
N ARG A 743 -53.01 8.70 20.16
CA ARG A 743 -53.64 8.29 21.44
C ARG A 743 -54.95 7.56 21.23
N TRP A 744 -55.81 8.12 20.39
CA TRP A 744 -57.09 7.48 20.07
C TRP A 744 -56.89 6.11 19.43
N LEU A 745 -55.99 6.01 18.45
CA LEU A 745 -55.72 4.73 17.80
C LEU A 745 -55.08 3.72 18.77
N SER A 746 -54.24 4.20 19.70
CA SER A 746 -53.69 3.36 20.77
C SER A 746 -54.80 2.79 21.67
N ALA A 747 -55.74 3.65 22.11
CA ALA A 747 -56.86 3.23 22.94
C ALA A 747 -57.78 2.24 22.20
N ARG A 748 -58.01 2.46 20.91
CA ARG A 748 -58.88 1.64 20.07
C ARG A 748 -58.28 0.27 19.73
N THR A 749 -56.96 0.20 19.54
CA THR A 749 -56.25 -1.03 19.15
C THR A 749 -55.64 -1.79 20.31
N GLY A 750 -55.49 -1.15 21.47
CA GLY A 750 -54.77 -1.70 22.63
C GLY A 750 -53.26 -1.81 22.44
N ALA A 751 -52.71 -1.25 21.35
CA ALA A 751 -51.28 -1.24 21.06
C ALA A 751 -50.71 0.18 21.25
N PRO A 752 -49.46 0.33 21.72
CA PRO A 752 -48.84 1.65 21.81
C PRO A 752 -48.54 2.20 20.40
N ILE A 753 -49.21 3.28 20.02
CA ILE A 753 -49.07 3.96 18.73
C ILE A 753 -48.61 5.39 18.96
N ARG A 754 -47.59 5.81 18.21
CA ARG A 754 -47.01 7.16 18.29
C ARG A 754 -46.58 7.66 16.90
N LEU A 755 -46.11 8.90 16.85
CA LEU A 755 -45.38 9.39 15.68
C LEU A 755 -44.00 8.72 15.59
N PRO A 756 -43.49 8.44 14.37
CA PRO A 756 -42.12 7.97 14.19
C PRO A 756 -41.12 8.98 14.75
N SER A 757 -40.00 8.52 15.29
CA SER A 757 -38.86 9.41 15.51
C SER A 757 -38.23 9.81 14.18
N GLU A 758 -37.42 10.87 14.21
CA GLU A 758 -36.70 11.36 13.04
C GLU A 758 -35.79 10.28 12.42
N VAL A 759 -35.17 9.45 13.25
CA VAL A 759 -34.25 8.37 12.83
C VAL A 759 -34.99 7.12 12.33
N GLU A 760 -36.13 6.79 12.95
CA GLU A 760 -37.00 5.69 12.49
C GLU A 760 -37.56 5.99 11.10
N TRP A 761 -37.99 7.23 10.86
CA TRP A 761 -38.52 7.65 9.57
C TRP A 761 -37.46 7.52 8.46
N GLU A 762 -36.26 8.07 8.67
CA GLU A 762 -35.20 8.01 7.64
C GLU A 762 -34.74 6.57 7.40
N LYS A 763 -34.62 5.75 8.47
CA LYS A 763 -34.36 4.32 8.33
C LYS A 763 -35.44 3.66 7.48
N ALA A 764 -36.71 3.87 7.78
CA ALA A 764 -37.82 3.29 7.04
C ALA A 764 -37.81 3.67 5.55
N ALA A 765 -37.32 4.86 5.21
CA ALA A 765 -37.16 5.33 3.82
C ALA A 765 -35.95 4.75 3.10
N ARG A 766 -34.76 4.75 3.74
CA ARG A 766 -33.49 4.49 3.05
C ARG A 766 -32.97 3.07 3.22
N GLY A 767 -33.34 2.35 4.28
CA GLY A 767 -32.71 1.07 4.59
C GLY A 767 -31.31 1.24 5.20
N ALA A 768 -30.36 0.41 4.76
CA ALA A 768 -29.00 0.33 5.32
C ALA A 768 -27.88 0.82 4.38
N ASP A 769 -28.19 1.05 3.09
CA ASP A 769 -27.19 1.42 2.06
C ASP A 769 -27.10 2.92 1.78
N GLY A 770 -27.81 3.72 2.56
CA GLY A 770 -27.78 5.18 2.47
C GLY A 770 -28.22 5.72 1.11
N ARG A 771 -29.10 5.01 0.39
CA ARG A 771 -29.69 5.48 -0.88
C ARG A 771 -30.38 6.84 -0.73
N PHE A 772 -30.35 7.70 -1.73
CA PHE A 772 -30.91 9.06 -1.60
C PHE A 772 -32.44 9.12 -1.58
N PHE A 773 -33.09 8.20 -2.30
CA PHE A 773 -34.54 8.06 -2.40
C PHE A 773 -34.95 6.63 -2.02
N PRO A 774 -36.21 6.37 -1.63
CA PRO A 774 -36.66 5.03 -1.26
C PRO A 774 -36.32 3.93 -2.31
N TRP A 775 -36.38 4.30 -3.59
CA TRP A 775 -36.08 3.41 -4.71
C TRP A 775 -34.61 3.32 -5.12
N GLY A 776 -33.73 4.21 -4.65
CA GLY A 776 -32.32 4.24 -5.09
C GLY A 776 -31.71 5.64 -5.12
N ASP A 777 -30.67 5.82 -5.94
CA ASP A 777 -29.88 7.06 -5.98
C ASP A 777 -30.29 8.01 -7.12
N HIS A 778 -31.00 7.52 -8.13
CA HIS A 778 -31.37 8.28 -9.31
C HIS A 778 -32.74 8.93 -9.15
N PHE A 779 -32.80 10.25 -9.31
CA PHE A 779 -34.04 10.99 -9.29
C PHE A 779 -34.81 10.87 -10.61
N ASP A 780 -36.12 10.66 -10.52
CA ASP A 780 -37.07 10.83 -11.62
C ASP A 780 -38.42 11.36 -11.06
N ALA A 781 -38.94 12.42 -11.66
CA ALA A 781 -40.18 13.05 -11.21
C ALA A 781 -41.42 12.14 -11.36
N THR A 782 -41.33 11.09 -12.19
CA THR A 782 -42.42 10.12 -12.38
C THR A 782 -42.52 9.07 -11.28
N PHE A 783 -41.50 8.97 -10.41
CA PHE A 783 -41.45 7.93 -9.37
C PHE A 783 -42.11 8.32 -8.06
N CYS A 784 -42.42 9.60 -7.85
CA CYS A 784 -42.97 10.10 -6.60
C CYS A 784 -43.85 11.34 -6.81
N LYS A 785 -44.64 11.72 -5.80
CA LYS A 785 -45.51 12.89 -5.90
C LYS A 785 -44.75 14.18 -5.61
N MET A 786 -44.45 14.96 -6.65
CA MET A 786 -43.75 16.25 -6.55
C MET A 786 -44.21 17.24 -7.61
N ARG A 787 -43.67 18.46 -7.60
CA ARG A 787 -44.13 19.59 -8.44
C ARG A 787 -44.29 19.23 -9.91
N ASP A 788 -43.28 18.54 -10.44
CA ASP A 788 -43.11 18.21 -11.85
C ASP A 788 -43.61 16.79 -12.18
N SER A 789 -44.29 16.11 -11.24
CA SER A 789 -44.80 14.74 -11.41
C SER A 789 -46.03 14.65 -12.33
N ARG A 790 -46.70 15.78 -12.61
CA ARG A 790 -47.89 15.91 -13.46
C ARG A 790 -47.84 17.19 -14.30
N PRO A 791 -48.45 17.21 -15.49
CA PRO A 791 -48.48 18.39 -16.36
C PRO A 791 -49.60 19.40 -16.01
N PHE A 792 -50.31 19.19 -14.89
CA PHE A 792 -51.45 20.02 -14.46
C PHE A 792 -51.23 20.53 -13.03
N LEU A 793 -52.19 21.31 -12.52
CA LEU A 793 -52.11 21.98 -11.22
C LEU A 793 -51.66 21.03 -10.09
N GLN A 794 -50.69 21.47 -9.31
CA GLN A 794 -50.11 20.73 -8.19
C GLN A 794 -51.12 20.60 -7.05
N GLN A 795 -51.51 19.37 -6.76
CA GLN A 795 -52.57 19.02 -5.81
C GLN A 795 -52.22 17.67 -5.14
N PRO A 796 -52.78 17.35 -3.96
CA PRO A 796 -52.63 16.03 -3.36
C PRO A 796 -53.17 14.92 -4.28
N GLU A 797 -52.63 13.72 -4.14
CA GLU A 797 -53.09 12.51 -4.84
C GLU A 797 -53.34 11.38 -3.83
N PRO A 798 -54.21 10.41 -4.15
CA PRO A 798 -54.46 9.26 -3.29
C PRO A 798 -53.18 8.49 -2.98
N ILE A 799 -53.11 7.91 -1.78
CA ILE A 799 -51.97 7.09 -1.38
C ILE A 799 -51.71 5.94 -2.37
N GLY A 800 -50.44 5.65 -2.62
CA GLY A 800 -49.99 4.58 -3.50
C GLY A 800 -50.11 4.87 -5.00
N SER A 801 -50.41 6.11 -5.40
CA SER A 801 -50.46 6.56 -6.81
C SER A 801 -49.11 6.42 -7.53
N PHE A 802 -48.01 6.30 -6.78
CA PHE A 802 -46.66 6.14 -7.30
C PHE A 802 -46.11 4.76 -6.89
N PRO A 803 -46.11 3.76 -7.79
CA PRO A 803 -45.71 2.39 -7.46
C PRO A 803 -44.20 2.20 -7.28
N LYS A 804 -43.39 3.18 -7.67
CA LYS A 804 -41.93 3.15 -7.51
C LYS A 804 -41.46 3.75 -6.18
N ASP A 805 -42.28 4.55 -5.51
CA ASP A 805 -42.00 5.07 -4.18
C ASP A 805 -42.23 3.98 -3.11
N VAL A 806 -41.27 3.05 -3.05
CA VAL A 806 -41.27 1.91 -2.15
C VAL A 806 -39.88 1.74 -1.57
N SER A 807 -39.79 1.73 -0.24
CA SER A 807 -38.52 1.55 0.47
C SER A 807 -38.05 0.09 0.46
N PRO A 808 -36.80 -0.19 0.86
CA PRO A 808 -36.29 -1.57 1.03
C PRO A 808 -37.18 -2.45 1.91
N TYR A 809 -37.84 -1.87 2.90
CA TYR A 809 -38.74 -2.55 3.83
C TYR A 809 -40.16 -2.73 3.26
N GLY A 810 -40.51 -2.02 2.20
CA GLY A 810 -41.86 -2.03 1.61
C GLY A 810 -42.75 -0.87 2.06
N VAL A 811 -42.20 0.13 2.76
CA VAL A 811 -42.96 1.32 3.16
C VAL A 811 -43.11 2.25 1.95
N ARG A 812 -44.27 2.87 1.80
CA ARG A 812 -44.64 3.61 0.59
C ARG A 812 -44.87 5.08 0.85
N ASP A 813 -44.87 5.84 -0.25
CA ASP A 813 -45.14 7.29 -0.29
C ASP A 813 -44.24 8.07 0.68
N LEU A 814 -42.94 7.73 0.70
CA LEU A 814 -41.94 8.35 1.58
C LEU A 814 -41.17 9.47 0.88
N ALA A 815 -41.27 9.58 -0.45
CA ALA A 815 -40.66 10.64 -1.23
C ALA A 815 -41.74 11.60 -1.75
N GLY A 816 -41.70 12.86 -1.31
CA GLY A 816 -42.71 13.82 -1.72
C GLY A 816 -44.09 13.53 -1.11
N GLY A 817 -45.15 13.87 -1.83
CA GLY A 817 -46.52 13.78 -1.33
C GLY A 817 -46.75 14.82 -0.23
N MET A 818 -46.66 14.41 1.02
CA MET A 818 -46.78 15.30 2.17
C MET A 818 -45.56 15.25 3.06
N ARG A 819 -45.27 16.40 3.68
CA ARG A 819 -44.38 16.46 4.84
C ARG A 819 -45.05 15.76 5.99
N GLU A 820 -44.25 15.11 6.82
CA GLU A 820 -44.78 14.30 7.89
C GLU A 820 -44.20 14.72 9.23
N TRP A 821 -45.11 14.96 10.18
CA TRP A 821 -44.74 15.15 11.57
C TRP A 821 -44.03 13.92 12.13
N VAL A 822 -42.88 14.16 12.77
CA VAL A 822 -42.18 13.16 13.59
C VAL A 822 -42.30 13.51 15.08
N GLY A 823 -42.17 12.51 15.94
CA GLY A 823 -42.31 12.66 17.39
C GLY A 823 -41.15 13.43 18.02
N ASP A 824 -39.92 12.98 17.78
CA ASP A 824 -38.70 13.54 18.36
C ASP A 824 -37.45 13.31 17.47
N LEU A 825 -36.30 13.85 17.89
CA LEU A 825 -35.06 13.86 17.11
C LEU A 825 -34.31 12.51 17.12
N PHE A 826 -34.43 11.71 18.19
CA PHE A 826 -33.62 10.49 18.36
C PHE A 826 -34.39 9.29 18.97
N GLY A 827 -35.72 9.35 19.07
CA GLY A 827 -36.50 8.28 19.70
C GLY A 827 -36.20 8.15 21.20
N GLU A 828 -35.75 9.23 21.85
CA GLU A 828 -35.46 9.28 23.28
C GLU A 828 -36.75 9.24 24.10
N LYS A 829 -37.88 9.65 23.52
CA LYS A 829 -39.18 9.70 24.19
C LYS A 829 -40.04 8.50 23.80
N THR A 830 -40.53 7.81 24.82
CA THR A 830 -41.59 6.79 24.71
C THR A 830 -42.92 7.41 24.25
N ALA A 831 -43.86 6.57 23.77
CA ALA A 831 -45.22 7.01 23.48
C ALA A 831 -45.86 7.75 24.67
N ALA A 832 -45.65 7.25 25.89
CA ALA A 832 -46.16 7.85 27.13
C ALA A 832 -45.53 9.21 27.45
N GLU A 833 -44.23 9.38 27.22
CA GLU A 833 -43.53 10.67 27.45
C GLU A 833 -43.90 11.73 26.42
N LEU A 834 -44.01 11.33 25.14
CA LEU A 834 -44.59 12.19 24.13
C LEU A 834 -46.02 12.57 24.54
N ASP A 835 -46.82 11.61 24.99
CA ASP A 835 -48.20 11.83 25.40
C ASP A 835 -48.38 12.75 26.61
N ALA A 836 -47.43 12.72 27.55
CA ALA A 836 -47.42 13.60 28.70
C ALA A 836 -47.12 15.07 28.35
N GLU A 837 -46.61 15.38 27.15
CA GLU A 837 -46.37 16.77 26.75
C GLU A 837 -47.70 17.54 26.64
N PRO A 838 -47.87 18.63 27.41
CA PRO A 838 -49.12 19.39 27.47
C PRO A 838 -49.43 20.04 26.12
N GLU A 839 -50.70 20.00 25.72
CA GLU A 839 -51.17 20.75 24.57
C GLU A 839 -51.23 22.25 24.90
N PRO A 840 -50.69 23.13 24.05
CA PRO A 840 -50.80 24.58 24.23
C PRO A 840 -52.25 25.06 24.25
N ASP A 841 -52.48 26.14 24.98
CA ASP A 841 -53.78 26.80 25.06
C ASP A 841 -54.28 27.22 23.65
N PRO A 842 -55.60 27.20 23.37
CA PRO A 842 -56.16 27.68 22.12
C PRO A 842 -55.70 29.08 21.67
N HIS A 843 -55.32 29.95 22.62
CA HIS A 843 -54.83 31.30 22.36
C HIS A 843 -53.30 31.40 22.19
N THR A 844 -52.56 30.30 22.36
CA THR A 844 -51.11 30.27 22.18
C THR A 844 -50.72 30.59 20.74
N GLY A 845 -49.82 31.56 20.57
CA GLY A 845 -49.30 31.92 19.24
C GLY A 845 -48.47 30.79 18.64
N ARG A 846 -48.44 30.67 17.29
CA ARG A 846 -47.68 29.60 16.61
C ARG A 846 -46.22 29.52 17.10
N GLY A 847 -45.54 30.67 17.22
CA GLY A 847 -44.13 30.74 17.64
C GLY A 847 -43.85 30.28 19.08
N GLU A 848 -44.88 30.15 19.92
CA GLU A 848 -44.76 29.75 21.33
C GLU A 848 -44.89 28.23 21.53
N SER A 849 -45.27 27.48 20.49
CA SER A 849 -45.48 26.02 20.55
C SER A 849 -44.22 25.17 20.50
N GLY A 850 -43.04 25.80 20.38
CA GLY A 850 -41.76 25.13 20.19
C GLY A 850 -41.60 24.52 18.80
N PHE A 851 -40.35 24.30 18.39
CA PHE A 851 -40.05 23.65 17.12
C PHE A 851 -40.27 22.13 17.19
N ARG A 852 -40.73 21.58 16.08
CA ARG A 852 -40.95 20.16 15.82
C ARG A 852 -40.37 19.85 14.44
N MET A 853 -39.85 18.63 14.31
CA MET A 853 -39.26 18.20 13.05
C MET A 853 -40.33 17.63 12.12
N VAL A 854 -40.08 17.79 10.83
CA VAL A 854 -40.83 17.16 9.75
C VAL A 854 -39.89 16.50 8.75
N ARG A 855 -40.27 15.34 8.26
CA ARG A 855 -39.57 14.56 7.22
C ARG A 855 -40.37 14.54 5.91
N SER A 856 -39.92 13.75 4.93
CA SER A 856 -40.47 13.67 3.57
C SER A 856 -40.34 14.95 2.75
N GLY A 857 -40.94 14.94 1.56
CA GLY A 857 -41.09 16.08 0.67
C GLY A 857 -42.50 16.66 0.69
N LEU A 858 -42.80 17.52 -0.28
CA LEU A 858 -44.13 18.10 -0.47
C LEU A 858 -44.48 18.06 -1.95
N TRP A 859 -45.76 17.87 -2.29
CA TRP A 859 -46.18 17.73 -3.69
C TRP A 859 -45.93 18.95 -4.55
N SER A 860 -45.75 20.14 -3.97
CA SER A 860 -45.36 21.37 -4.67
C SER A 860 -43.85 21.65 -4.60
N GLY A 861 -43.08 20.73 -4.01
CA GLY A 861 -41.63 20.81 -3.86
C GLY A 861 -40.92 20.30 -5.11
N ASP A 862 -39.69 20.78 -5.29
CA ASP A 862 -38.76 20.24 -6.29
C ASP A 862 -38.06 18.95 -5.80
N ALA A 863 -37.14 18.43 -6.61
CA ALA A 863 -36.40 17.20 -6.34
C ALA A 863 -35.69 17.18 -4.96
N SER A 864 -35.17 18.30 -4.48
CA SER A 864 -34.43 18.37 -3.20
C SER A 864 -35.31 18.00 -2.01
N TRP A 865 -36.61 18.32 -2.08
CA TRP A 865 -37.58 17.98 -1.04
C TRP A 865 -37.88 16.48 -0.99
N THR A 866 -37.69 15.77 -2.09
CA THR A 866 -38.05 14.34 -2.19
C THR A 866 -36.94 13.40 -1.68
N ARG A 867 -35.77 13.94 -1.34
CA ARG A 867 -34.65 13.17 -0.78
C ARG A 867 -34.98 12.71 0.64
N ALA A 868 -34.70 11.45 0.94
CA ALA A 868 -35.07 10.84 2.22
C ALA A 868 -34.28 11.40 3.42
N ALA A 869 -33.11 12.01 3.19
CA ALA A 869 -32.35 12.69 4.23
C ALA A 869 -32.85 14.13 4.50
N SER A 870 -33.75 14.67 3.67
CA SER A 870 -34.26 16.03 3.83
C SER A 870 -35.07 16.16 5.11
N ARG A 871 -34.82 17.26 5.83
CA ARG A 871 -35.47 17.56 7.11
C ARG A 871 -35.86 19.04 7.17
N GLY A 872 -36.75 19.38 8.10
CA GLY A 872 -37.16 20.76 8.33
C GLY A 872 -37.80 20.96 9.68
N GLY A 873 -37.64 22.16 10.23
CA GLY A 873 -38.27 22.56 11.49
C GLY A 873 -39.52 23.40 11.23
N LEU A 874 -40.62 23.04 11.87
CA LEU A 874 -41.85 23.83 11.91
C LEU A 874 -42.30 24.01 13.36
N TYR A 875 -43.10 25.03 13.65
CA TYR A 875 -43.69 25.17 14.98
C TYR A 875 -44.78 24.12 15.18
N GLY A 876 -44.93 23.59 16.40
CA GLY A 876 -45.88 22.50 16.70
C GLY A 876 -47.34 22.81 16.34
N LEU A 877 -47.75 24.08 16.35
CA LEU A 877 -49.09 24.54 15.94
C LEU A 877 -49.20 24.89 14.44
N THR A 878 -48.17 24.63 13.63
CA THR A 878 -48.23 24.85 12.19
C THR A 878 -49.20 23.87 11.53
N ARG A 879 -50.02 24.38 10.61
CA ARG A 879 -50.91 23.60 9.75
C ARG A 879 -50.62 23.97 8.31
N GLY A 880 -50.58 22.99 7.42
CA GLY A 880 -50.30 23.21 6.01
C GLY A 880 -50.96 22.18 5.12
N MET A 881 -51.29 22.58 3.89
CA MET A 881 -51.84 21.66 2.90
C MET A 881 -50.88 20.50 2.63
N GLY A 882 -49.58 20.76 2.42
CA GLY A 882 -48.59 19.70 2.23
C GLY A 882 -48.05 19.07 3.52
N LEU A 883 -48.81 19.08 4.62
CA LEU A 883 -48.34 18.64 5.94
C LEU A 883 -49.35 17.71 6.60
N GLY A 884 -48.94 16.46 6.78
CA GLY A 884 -49.68 15.39 7.41
C GLY A 884 -48.79 14.60 8.37
N PHE A 885 -49.09 13.31 8.55
CA PHE A 885 -48.30 12.43 9.40
C PHE A 885 -48.55 10.96 9.10
N ARG A 886 -47.63 10.12 9.57
CA ARG A 886 -47.82 8.67 9.65
C ARG A 886 -47.54 8.20 11.07
N VAL A 887 -47.93 6.98 11.36
CA VAL A 887 -47.82 6.40 12.71
C VAL A 887 -46.90 5.21 12.74
N VAL A 888 -46.29 4.99 13.90
CA VAL A 888 -45.56 3.76 14.23
C VAL A 888 -46.25 3.07 15.39
N LYS A 889 -46.18 1.75 15.39
CA LYS A 889 -46.64 0.86 16.43
C LYS A 889 -45.43 0.23 17.12
N GLU A 890 -45.40 0.32 18.45
CA GLU A 890 -44.39 -0.37 19.24
C GLU A 890 -44.70 -1.87 19.24
N LEU A 891 -43.67 -2.67 18.93
CA LEU A 891 -43.79 -4.13 18.88
C LEU A 891 -43.52 -4.73 20.27
N PRO A 892 -44.19 -5.84 20.63
CA PRO A 892 -44.00 -6.47 21.92
C PRO A 892 -42.56 -6.98 22.08
N LEU A 893 -41.94 -6.68 23.22
CA LEU A 893 -40.61 -7.21 23.53
C LEU A 893 -40.70 -8.72 23.78
N HIS A 894 -40.16 -9.53 22.87
CA HIS A 894 -39.88 -10.94 23.14
C HIS A 894 -38.80 -11.00 24.23
N ARG A 895 -39.18 -11.35 25.47
CA ARG A 895 -38.22 -11.48 26.59
C ARG A 895 -37.21 -12.58 26.25
N THR A 896 -36.00 -12.22 25.84
CA THR A 896 -34.72 -12.74 26.38
C THR A 896 -33.50 -11.99 25.83
N GLY A 897 -32.76 -11.36 26.74
CA GLY A 897 -31.45 -10.76 26.50
C GLY A 897 -31.46 -9.25 26.59
N SER A 898 -30.90 -8.73 27.68
CA SER A 898 -30.61 -7.32 27.93
C SER A 898 -30.16 -6.57 26.68
N GLN A 899 -30.92 -5.55 26.27
CA GLN A 899 -30.41 -4.49 25.42
C GLN A 899 -29.18 -3.87 26.11
N PRO A 900 -28.07 -3.62 25.41
CA PRO A 900 -27.09 -2.66 25.92
C PRO A 900 -27.81 -1.31 26.01
N ARG A 901 -27.97 -0.79 27.23
CA ARG A 901 -28.32 0.61 27.41
C ARG A 901 -27.20 1.45 26.79
N VAL A 902 -27.60 2.42 25.96
CA VAL A 902 -26.76 3.42 25.30
C VAL A 902 -25.80 4.07 26.29
#